data_AF-A0A2R5EJ51-F1
#
_entry.id   AF-A0A2R5EJ51-F1
#
_cell.length_a   1.000
_cell.length_b   1.000
_cell.length_c   1.000
_cell.angle_alpha   90.00
_cell.angle_beta   90.00
_cell.angle_gamma   90.00
#
_symmetry.space_group_name_H-M   'P 1'
#
loop_
_entity.id
_entity.type
_entity.pdbx_description
1 polymer ?
#
loop_
_entity_poly.entity_id
_entity_poly.type
_entity_poly.pdbx_seq_one_letter_code
_entity_poly.pdbx_strand_id
1 'polypeptide(L)'
;MSVHISRRIKLTYSIVLMVIIALSFWLSFIGTVGRLEKDLKDVHYALLNQIDNKIELSFRETERNLLKLMNEMEFVYFMYDSYIDESEKYVNFYSLFNKVTSFTHSNTQLTSVYIYSDVSGNMLMNKMYVPHSENNEDWLVDHINMDGYIKWLPTHQIWEGAVSRDVVTLIRPYPAISKPGFRKGLVAVNIDELLLQRMIAGIYESKYSGQTIIMDQEGQVVTHSDRSQRYGSADSLPFAKQIMAGGAKGEFTIDWHGTKHSVFYMKSAYTDWNIVTVIPNSDVYKPISSTRDLLIVVALGMIVVALLVLFYFNHTTFKPIERLAGKMFGVYRTPQTEAARRLNGFSSLETMFDQISLDREHLERQVRDFKPVLKWRLMTDMLTGNKTEYAAVGHQLEYIGIKLYSRYYIVCSAEIEKGEQLGSRDLALYTFMLCNVAEELINMEHAGIAVDLGGGKAVILISFAEGDEEQNHLRALAVLELLLKAMEREFKLSVTAGLGRCYPDMADIPKSYDQSLKALQYKLLFGSDAVISIEDISTSQNQDYYHIVKKAERITESLKQSDDERVKLYVKEMFADALGSNLSPDLIKQLSFELIMKSLQMISFIGIDPEETIASLGNLHQRITACDNWQDIERIVASVLEQIAANIAEKRSSRGKNKTVDSILSYIQEHYHESELSLDQLADKFELSPPYISKLFKEHTERNFIDYLIEIRIAASKQFLHDRSMKVNDVAEAVGYTNTRSFLRAFKKYTGLTPTEFREQKTLKS
;
A
#
# COMPACT_ATOMS: atom_id res chain seq x y z
N MET A 1 67.37 17.26 -33.67
CA MET A 1 66.33 18.02 -32.92
C MET A 1 64.94 17.36 -32.96
N SER A 2 64.53 16.72 -34.06
CA SER A 2 63.21 16.05 -34.19
C SER A 2 62.98 14.84 -33.26
N VAL A 3 64.00 14.00 -33.02
CA VAL A 3 63.89 12.80 -32.16
C VAL A 3 63.60 13.14 -30.70
N HIS A 4 64.12 14.27 -30.20
CA HIS A 4 63.85 14.73 -28.83
C HIS A 4 62.43 15.29 -28.66
N ILE A 5 61.84 15.88 -29.70
CA ILE A 5 60.49 16.44 -29.67
C ILE A 5 59.45 15.31 -29.62
N SER A 6 59.62 14.28 -30.45
CA SER A 6 58.75 13.09 -30.45
C SER A 6 58.75 12.34 -29.11
N ARG A 7 59.93 12.17 -28.49
CA ARG A 7 60.04 11.52 -27.18
C ARG A 7 59.39 12.33 -26.06
N ARG A 8 59.51 13.66 -26.10
CA ARG A 8 58.84 14.55 -25.13
C ARG A 8 57.32 14.51 -25.28
N ILE A 9 56.81 14.54 -26.53
CA ILE A 9 55.38 14.47 -26.82
C ILE A 9 54.78 13.14 -26.30
N LYS A 10 55.45 12.00 -26.55
CA LYS A 10 55.00 10.68 -26.06
C LYS A 10 54.97 10.62 -24.54
N LEU A 11 55.99 11.17 -23.88
CA LEU A 11 56.06 11.23 -22.42
C LEU A 11 54.90 12.08 -21.86
N THR A 12 54.64 13.25 -22.45
CA THR A 12 53.55 14.13 -22.00
C THR A 12 52.18 13.51 -22.20
N TYR A 13 51.90 12.88 -23.35
CA TYR A 13 50.61 12.21 -23.55
C TYR A 13 50.41 11.01 -22.61
N SER A 14 51.46 10.23 -22.35
CA SER A 14 51.41 9.11 -21.39
C SER A 14 51.11 9.59 -19.97
N ILE A 15 51.80 10.66 -19.53
CA ILE A 15 51.58 11.27 -18.22
C ILE A 15 50.15 11.81 -18.12
N VAL A 16 49.67 12.55 -19.12
CA VAL A 16 48.32 13.11 -19.13
C VAL A 16 47.27 12.01 -19.07
N LEU A 17 47.42 10.93 -19.86
CA LEU A 17 46.50 9.79 -19.84
C LEU A 17 46.48 9.09 -18.48
N MET A 18 47.65 8.87 -17.86
CA MET A 18 47.74 8.29 -16.51
C MET A 18 47.08 9.19 -15.46
N VAL A 19 47.27 10.51 -15.56
CA VAL A 19 46.63 11.48 -14.66
C VAL A 19 45.12 11.45 -14.81
N ILE A 20 44.59 11.38 -16.04
CA ILE A 20 43.14 11.27 -16.28
C ILE A 20 42.58 9.98 -15.67
N ILE A 21 43.26 8.84 -15.85
CA ILE A 21 42.81 7.55 -15.28
C ILE A 21 42.86 7.59 -13.75
N ALA A 22 43.94 8.11 -13.16
CA ALA A 22 44.09 8.24 -11.72
C ALA A 22 43.02 9.18 -11.13
N LEU A 23 42.76 10.32 -11.78
CA LEU A 23 41.74 11.27 -11.37
C LEU A 23 40.32 10.68 -11.48
N SER A 24 40.04 9.98 -12.58
CA SER A 24 38.76 9.29 -12.80
C SER A 24 38.51 8.21 -11.75
N PHE A 25 39.53 7.38 -11.48
CA PHE A 25 39.46 6.37 -10.43
C PHE A 25 39.26 7.01 -9.05
N TRP A 26 40.03 8.05 -8.71
CA TRP A 26 39.92 8.75 -7.43
C TRP A 26 38.53 9.35 -7.22
N LEU A 27 37.99 10.03 -8.24
CA LEU A 27 36.63 10.58 -8.22
C LEU A 27 35.57 9.48 -8.09
N SER A 28 35.70 8.39 -8.84
CA SER A 28 34.78 7.25 -8.75
C SER A 28 34.88 6.54 -7.40
N PHE A 29 36.07 6.43 -6.83
CA PHE A 29 36.30 5.74 -5.56
C PHE A 29 35.67 6.53 -4.40
N ILE A 30 35.97 7.83 -4.29
CA ILE A 30 35.36 8.70 -3.28
C ILE A 30 33.84 8.75 -3.45
N GLY A 31 33.38 8.95 -4.68
CA GLY A 31 31.95 9.09 -4.97
C GLY A 31 31.16 7.81 -4.70
N THR A 32 31.71 6.64 -5.00
CA THR A 32 31.00 5.36 -4.79
C THR A 32 31.08 4.91 -3.33
N VAL A 33 32.24 5.01 -2.68
CA VAL A 33 32.38 4.57 -1.28
C VAL A 33 31.58 5.47 -0.33
N GLY A 34 31.64 6.79 -0.51
CA GLY A 34 30.88 7.73 0.33
C GLY A 34 29.36 7.57 0.17
N ARG A 35 28.88 7.33 -1.06
CA ARG A 35 27.45 7.02 -1.30
C ARG A 35 27.06 5.68 -0.68
N LEU A 36 27.85 4.63 -0.89
CA LEU A 36 27.55 3.31 -0.36
C LEU A 36 27.52 3.28 1.17
N GLU A 37 28.40 4.04 1.85
CA GLU A 37 28.35 4.19 3.31
C GLU A 37 27.05 4.87 3.76
N LYS A 38 26.65 5.95 3.09
CA LYS A 38 25.38 6.63 3.39
C LYS A 38 24.17 5.74 3.13
N ASP A 39 24.13 5.08 1.97
CA ASP A 39 23.05 4.17 1.58
C ASP A 39 22.89 3.03 2.59
N LEU A 40 24.00 2.46 3.07
CA LEU A 40 23.97 1.42 4.11
C LEU A 40 23.38 1.92 5.43
N LYS A 41 23.71 3.15 5.84
CA LYS A 41 23.13 3.78 7.05
C LYS A 41 21.63 4.02 6.88
N ASP A 42 21.24 4.59 5.74
CA ASP A 42 19.83 4.87 5.43
C ASP A 42 19.00 3.58 5.39
N VAL A 43 19.56 2.48 4.88
CA VAL A 43 18.94 1.15 4.93
C VAL A 43 18.72 0.69 6.38
N HIS A 44 19.70 0.82 7.26
CA HIS A 44 19.53 0.41 8.66
C HIS A 44 18.48 1.24 9.41
N TYR A 45 18.43 2.56 9.17
CA TYR A 45 17.34 3.39 9.71
C TYR A 45 15.98 3.05 9.10
N ALA A 46 15.91 2.72 7.81
CA ALA A 46 14.67 2.25 7.19
C ALA A 46 14.17 0.93 7.81
N LEU A 47 15.07 0.00 8.13
CA LEU A 47 14.72 -1.24 8.83
C LEU A 47 14.24 -0.98 10.26
N LEU A 48 14.90 -0.08 11.01
CA LEU A 48 14.43 0.34 12.35
C LEU A 48 13.04 0.98 12.29
N ASN A 49 12.79 1.88 11.33
CA ASN A 49 11.48 2.46 11.08
C ASN A 49 10.43 1.41 10.72
N GLN A 50 10.82 0.39 9.94
CA GLN A 50 9.89 -0.69 9.60
C GLN A 50 9.51 -1.52 10.83
N ILE A 51 10.44 -1.75 11.76
CA ILE A 51 10.15 -2.40 13.05
C ILE A 51 9.19 -1.55 13.86
N ASP A 52 9.49 -0.26 14.02
CA ASP A 52 8.67 0.69 14.79
C ASP A 52 7.24 0.74 14.26
N ASN A 53 7.08 0.92 12.93
CA ASN A 53 5.77 0.97 12.28
C ASN A 53 4.95 -0.30 12.48
N LYS A 54 5.57 -1.49 12.45
CA LYS A 54 4.85 -2.76 12.68
C LYS A 54 4.36 -2.87 14.12
N ILE A 55 5.19 -2.47 15.09
CA ILE A 55 4.83 -2.47 16.52
C ILE A 55 3.72 -1.45 16.76
N GLU A 56 3.88 -0.24 16.25
CA GLU A 56 2.89 0.83 16.37
C GLU A 56 1.54 0.42 15.81
N LEU A 57 1.48 -0.14 14.59
CA LEU A 57 0.22 -0.60 14.00
C LEU A 57 -0.46 -1.68 14.84
N SER A 58 0.28 -2.68 15.32
CA SER A 58 -0.25 -3.76 16.15
C SER A 58 -0.75 -3.26 17.51
N PHE A 59 -0.02 -2.34 18.12
CA PHE A 59 -0.37 -1.77 19.42
C PHE A 59 -1.55 -0.82 19.32
N ARG A 60 -1.61 0.06 18.31
CA ARG A 60 -2.77 0.92 18.06
C ARG A 60 -4.03 0.13 17.76
N GLU A 61 -3.92 -0.98 17.03
CA GLU A 61 -5.05 -1.88 16.81
C GLU A 61 -5.54 -2.50 18.12
N THR A 62 -4.63 -2.99 18.95
CA THR A 62 -4.93 -3.54 20.29
C THR A 62 -5.60 -2.49 21.17
N GLU A 63 -5.07 -1.26 21.20
CA GLU A 63 -5.61 -0.13 21.95
C GLU A 63 -7.03 0.24 21.48
N ARG A 64 -7.25 0.33 20.16
CA ARG A 64 -8.56 0.63 19.57
C ARG A 64 -9.58 -0.44 19.93
N ASN A 65 -9.20 -1.71 19.87
CA ASN A 65 -10.09 -2.81 20.22
C ASN A 65 -10.39 -2.80 21.73
N LEU A 66 -9.40 -2.48 22.57
CA LEU A 66 -9.56 -2.33 24.02
C LEU A 66 -10.54 -1.22 24.37
N LEU A 67 -10.43 -0.05 23.72
CA LEU A 67 -11.34 1.06 23.94
C LEU A 67 -12.79 0.72 23.59
N LYS A 68 -13.03 -0.13 22.58
CA LYS A 68 -14.37 -0.64 22.27
C LYS A 68 -14.92 -1.50 23.42
N LEU A 69 -14.11 -2.42 23.96
CA LEU A 69 -14.48 -3.25 25.11
C LEU A 69 -14.80 -2.39 26.35
N MET A 70 -14.02 -1.33 26.58
CA MET A 70 -14.23 -0.40 27.71
C MET A 70 -15.52 0.43 27.59
N ASN A 71 -16.11 0.54 26.40
CA ASN A 71 -17.35 1.26 26.15
C ASN A 71 -18.60 0.36 26.24
N GLU A 72 -18.44 -0.95 26.41
CA GLU A 72 -19.55 -1.86 26.63
C GLU A 72 -20.24 -1.57 27.96
N MET A 73 -21.58 -1.59 27.99
CA MET A 73 -22.34 -1.25 29.21
C MET A 73 -21.96 -2.12 30.40
N GLU A 74 -21.69 -3.40 30.18
CA GLU A 74 -21.32 -4.34 31.24
C GLU A 74 -19.96 -4.03 31.86
N PHE A 75 -19.07 -3.45 31.06
CA PHE A 75 -17.78 -2.95 31.52
C PHE A 75 -17.99 -1.72 32.43
N VAL A 76 -18.88 -0.80 32.04
CA VAL A 76 -19.25 0.36 32.86
C VAL A 76 -19.83 -0.08 34.20
N TYR A 77 -20.79 -1.01 34.18
CA TYR A 77 -21.38 -1.56 35.41
C TYR A 77 -20.34 -2.21 36.32
N PHE A 78 -19.39 -2.97 35.76
CA PHE A 78 -18.28 -3.57 36.51
C PHE A 78 -17.39 -2.53 37.18
N MET A 79 -17.07 -1.44 36.48
CA MET A 79 -16.18 -0.40 36.99
C MET A 79 -16.81 0.41 38.12
N TYR A 80 -18.12 0.67 38.07
CA TYR A 80 -18.84 1.46 39.07
C TYR A 80 -19.50 0.63 40.19
N ASP A 81 -19.50 -0.70 40.09
CA ASP A 81 -20.21 -1.63 41.00
C ASP A 81 -21.71 -1.28 41.16
N SER A 82 -22.34 -0.82 40.07
CA SER A 82 -23.70 -0.29 40.07
C SER A 82 -24.73 -1.37 39.74
N TYR A 83 -25.07 -2.22 40.70
CA TYR A 83 -26.05 -3.32 40.53
C TYR A 83 -27.27 -3.14 41.44
N ILE A 84 -28.46 -3.51 40.95
CA ILE A 84 -29.70 -3.47 41.74
C ILE A 84 -29.72 -4.62 42.76
N ASP A 85 -29.28 -5.81 42.33
CA ASP A 85 -29.17 -7.00 43.17
C ASP A 85 -28.04 -7.95 42.73
N GLU A 86 -27.80 -8.99 43.53
CA GLU A 86 -26.77 -10.01 43.25
C GLU A 86 -27.03 -10.83 41.99
N SER A 87 -28.30 -10.97 41.57
CA SER A 87 -28.63 -11.72 40.35
C SER A 87 -28.22 -10.92 39.11
N GLU A 88 -28.50 -9.62 39.08
CA GLU A 88 -28.05 -8.70 38.03
C GLU A 88 -26.52 -8.63 37.97
N LYS A 89 -25.86 -8.56 39.13
CA LYS A 89 -24.40 -8.59 39.24
C LYS A 89 -23.81 -9.85 38.59
N TYR A 90 -24.37 -11.03 38.89
CA TYR A 90 -23.94 -12.28 38.29
C TYR A 90 -24.15 -12.33 36.77
N VAL A 91 -25.32 -11.89 36.28
CA VAL A 91 -25.62 -11.82 34.84
C VAL A 91 -24.65 -10.89 34.12
N ASN A 92 -24.39 -9.71 34.70
CA ASN A 92 -23.45 -8.75 34.15
C ASN A 92 -22.02 -9.30 34.09
N PHE A 93 -21.56 -9.94 35.17
CA PHE A 93 -20.24 -10.58 35.21
C PHE A 93 -20.11 -11.67 34.17
N TYR A 94 -21.12 -12.53 34.01
CA TYR A 94 -21.10 -13.57 32.99
C TYR A 94 -21.08 -12.98 31.57
N SER A 95 -21.86 -11.93 31.31
CA SER A 95 -21.84 -11.23 30.02
C SER A 95 -20.47 -10.60 29.74
N LEU A 96 -19.93 -9.84 30.69
CA LEU A 96 -18.61 -9.22 30.56
C LEU A 96 -17.51 -10.26 30.37
N PHE A 97 -17.53 -11.35 31.15
CA PHE A 97 -16.60 -12.46 31.00
C PHE A 97 -16.62 -13.05 29.58
N ASN A 98 -17.79 -13.30 29.01
CA ASN A 98 -17.92 -13.79 27.64
C ASN A 98 -17.42 -12.78 26.61
N LYS A 99 -17.64 -11.47 26.82
CA LYS A 99 -17.10 -10.42 25.95
C LYS A 99 -15.58 -10.35 26.03
N VAL A 100 -14.99 -10.40 27.21
CA VAL A 100 -13.53 -10.43 27.42
C VAL A 100 -12.91 -11.69 26.82
N THR A 101 -13.56 -12.83 26.98
CA THR A 101 -13.14 -14.11 26.37
C THR A 101 -13.19 -14.02 24.85
N SER A 102 -14.28 -13.50 24.29
CA SER A 102 -14.44 -13.31 22.85
C SER A 102 -13.42 -12.31 22.29
N PHE A 103 -13.17 -11.24 23.02
CA PHE A 103 -12.13 -10.25 22.71
C PHE A 103 -10.74 -10.89 22.69
N THR A 104 -10.42 -11.73 23.67
CA THR A 104 -9.12 -12.40 23.71
C THR A 104 -9.00 -13.42 22.56
N HIS A 105 -10.06 -14.17 22.25
CA HIS A 105 -10.05 -15.12 21.12
C HIS A 105 -9.96 -14.45 19.75
N SER A 106 -10.58 -13.28 19.58
CA SER A 106 -10.51 -12.52 18.32
C SER A 106 -9.18 -11.81 18.11
N ASN A 107 -8.43 -11.57 19.19
CA ASN A 107 -7.11 -10.96 19.16
C ASN A 107 -6.04 -12.00 19.58
N THR A 108 -5.68 -12.89 18.65
CA THR A 108 -4.80 -14.06 18.90
C THR A 108 -3.40 -13.73 19.43
N GLN A 109 -2.99 -12.46 19.36
CA GLN A 109 -1.75 -11.93 19.91
C GLN A 109 -1.81 -11.66 21.43
N LEU A 110 -3.01 -11.65 22.01
CA LEU A 110 -3.24 -11.43 23.42
C LEU A 110 -3.19 -12.76 24.17
N THR A 111 -2.43 -12.76 25.27
CA THR A 111 -2.43 -13.89 26.21
C THR A 111 -3.62 -13.76 27.17
N SER A 112 -3.80 -12.59 27.77
CA SER A 112 -4.86 -12.36 28.74
C SER A 112 -5.23 -10.89 28.87
N VAL A 113 -6.42 -10.63 29.42
CA VAL A 113 -6.94 -9.29 29.70
C VAL A 113 -7.43 -9.27 31.14
N TYR A 114 -6.96 -8.30 31.90
CA TYR A 114 -7.22 -8.11 33.31
C TYR A 114 -8.01 -6.81 33.48
N ILE A 115 -9.13 -6.86 34.16
CA ILE A 115 -10.00 -5.71 34.42
C ILE A 115 -10.13 -5.60 35.94
N TYR A 116 -9.67 -4.49 36.50
CA TYR A 116 -9.71 -4.22 37.93
C TYR A 116 -10.63 -3.04 38.21
N SER A 117 -11.54 -3.19 39.17
CA SER A 117 -12.38 -2.09 39.69
C SER A 117 -11.81 -1.62 41.03
N ASP A 118 -11.43 -0.34 41.09
CA ASP A 118 -10.97 0.32 42.32
C ASP A 118 -12.14 0.57 43.30
N VAL A 119 -13.37 0.64 42.76
CA VAL A 119 -14.59 0.85 43.56
C VAL A 119 -14.95 -0.40 44.37
N SER A 120 -14.92 -1.57 43.74
CA SER A 120 -15.32 -2.84 44.38
C SER A 120 -14.14 -3.68 44.84
N GLY A 121 -12.93 -3.38 44.38
CA GLY A 121 -11.73 -4.19 44.60
C GLY A 121 -11.71 -5.50 43.82
N ASN A 122 -12.71 -5.77 42.98
CA ASN A 122 -12.84 -7.01 42.20
C ASN A 122 -11.99 -6.97 40.94
N MET A 123 -11.57 -8.16 40.51
CA MET A 123 -10.79 -8.35 39.31
C MET A 123 -11.44 -9.41 38.41
N LEU A 124 -11.57 -9.08 37.12
CA LEU A 124 -12.02 -10.00 36.09
C LEU A 124 -10.89 -10.27 35.11
N MET A 125 -10.56 -11.54 34.94
CA MET A 125 -9.61 -12.03 33.96
C MET A 125 -10.36 -12.80 32.88
N ASN A 126 -9.77 -12.90 31.69
CA ASN A 126 -10.33 -13.68 30.57
C ASN A 126 -10.56 -15.19 30.87
N LYS A 127 -10.07 -15.72 31.99
CA LYS A 127 -10.22 -17.13 32.40
C LYS A 127 -10.80 -17.32 33.79
N MET A 128 -10.89 -16.26 34.59
CA MET A 128 -11.26 -16.34 35.99
C MET A 128 -11.82 -15.01 36.51
N TYR A 129 -12.80 -15.08 37.37
CA TYR A 129 -13.21 -13.95 38.20
C TYR A 129 -12.56 -14.10 39.58
N VAL A 130 -11.93 -13.05 40.07
CA VAL A 130 -11.24 -13.02 41.37
C VAL A 130 -11.90 -11.93 42.23
N PRO A 131 -12.64 -12.32 43.29
CA PRO A 131 -13.23 -11.35 44.21
C PRO A 131 -12.15 -10.63 45.02
N HIS A 132 -12.46 -9.44 45.54
CA HIS A 132 -11.52 -8.63 46.33
C HIS A 132 -10.80 -9.41 47.45
N SER A 133 -11.49 -10.34 48.12
CA SER A 133 -10.95 -11.15 49.22
C SER A 133 -9.83 -12.13 48.83
N GLU A 134 -9.68 -12.43 47.53
CA GLU A 134 -8.73 -13.41 47.00
C GLU A 134 -7.76 -12.79 45.98
N ASN A 135 -7.84 -11.48 45.77
CA ASN A 135 -7.01 -10.77 44.81
C ASN A 135 -5.59 -10.56 45.37
N ASN A 136 -4.62 -11.32 44.86
CA ASN A 136 -3.19 -11.22 45.20
C ASN A 136 -2.37 -10.53 44.10
N GLU A 137 -3.00 -9.96 43.07
CA GLU A 137 -2.32 -9.32 41.92
C GLU A 137 -2.02 -7.84 42.21
N ASP A 138 -1.25 -7.58 43.29
CA ASP A 138 -0.93 -6.23 43.78
C ASP A 138 -0.23 -5.36 42.73
N TRP A 139 0.51 -5.97 41.78
CA TRP A 139 1.29 -5.26 40.77
C TRP A 139 0.44 -4.38 39.84
N LEU A 140 -0.82 -4.75 39.58
CA LEU A 140 -1.71 -3.94 38.73
C LEU A 140 -2.26 -2.75 39.52
N VAL A 141 -2.61 -2.97 40.79
CA VAL A 141 -3.20 -1.96 41.68
C VAL A 141 -2.25 -0.78 41.89
N ASP A 142 -0.94 -1.04 41.99
CA ASP A 142 0.11 -0.02 42.11
C ASP A 142 0.10 1.02 40.98
N HIS A 143 -0.51 0.68 39.83
CA HIS A 143 -0.61 1.55 38.66
C HIS A 143 -1.85 2.44 38.63
N ILE A 144 -2.74 2.38 39.63
CA ILE A 144 -3.96 3.20 39.64
C ILE A 144 -3.65 4.69 39.61
N ASN A 145 -2.51 5.10 40.17
CA ASN A 145 -2.04 6.48 40.22
C ASN A 145 -0.92 6.78 39.21
N MET A 146 -0.69 5.91 38.21
CA MET A 146 0.35 6.13 37.20
C MET A 146 0.19 7.47 36.46
N ASP A 147 1.29 8.07 36.03
CA ASP A 147 1.25 9.27 35.20
C ASP A 147 0.75 8.96 33.78
N GLY A 148 0.01 9.90 33.19
CA GLY A 148 -0.55 9.76 31.84
C GLY A 148 -1.83 8.92 31.76
N TYR A 149 -2.17 8.46 30.56
CA TYR A 149 -3.40 7.70 30.28
C TYR A 149 -3.14 6.29 29.75
N ILE A 150 -1.87 5.96 29.50
CA ILE A 150 -1.40 4.72 28.89
C ILE A 150 -0.04 4.47 29.49
N LYS A 151 0.23 3.25 29.94
CA LYS A 151 1.57 2.83 30.35
C LYS A 151 1.88 1.46 29.75
N TRP A 152 3.06 1.34 29.18
CA TRP A 152 3.60 0.06 28.74
C TRP A 152 4.55 -0.47 29.79
N LEU A 153 4.33 -1.71 30.23
CA LEU A 153 5.30 -2.42 31.05
C LEU A 153 6.25 -3.22 30.14
N PRO A 154 7.56 -3.22 30.44
CA PRO A 154 8.51 -4.08 29.75
C PRO A 154 8.19 -5.57 30.01
N THR A 155 8.93 -6.45 29.34
CA THR A 155 8.71 -7.89 29.45
C THR A 155 8.83 -8.37 30.88
N HIS A 156 7.74 -8.96 31.37
CA HIS A 156 7.68 -9.60 32.68
C HIS A 156 6.89 -10.89 32.58
N GLN A 157 6.90 -11.64 33.69
CA GLN A 157 6.24 -12.93 33.76
C GLN A 157 4.88 -12.80 34.40
N ILE A 158 3.88 -13.37 33.74
CA ILE A 158 2.56 -13.60 34.32
C ILE A 158 2.32 -15.10 34.46
N TRP A 159 1.61 -15.48 35.52
CA TRP A 159 1.26 -16.87 35.78
C TRP A 159 -0.13 -17.17 35.22
N GLU A 160 -0.21 -18.19 34.37
CA GLU A 160 -1.48 -18.67 33.83
C GLU A 160 -1.69 -20.13 34.26
N GLY A 161 -2.31 -20.31 35.42
CA GLY A 161 -2.38 -21.61 36.10
C GLY A 161 -1.00 -22.07 36.56
N ALA A 162 -0.50 -23.17 35.99
CA ALA A 162 0.82 -23.72 36.32
C ALA A 162 1.95 -23.28 35.37
N VAL A 163 1.66 -22.46 34.35
CA VAL A 163 2.61 -22.08 33.30
C VAL A 163 2.89 -20.59 33.38
N SER A 164 4.17 -20.22 33.49
CA SER A 164 4.62 -18.83 33.37
C SER A 164 4.74 -18.46 31.89
N ARG A 165 4.21 -17.29 31.51
CA ARG A 165 4.37 -16.72 30.17
C ARG A 165 5.01 -15.35 30.24
N ASP A 166 5.72 -15.03 29.17
CA ASP A 166 6.43 -13.78 29.01
C ASP A 166 5.57 -12.82 28.20
N VAL A 167 5.26 -11.67 28.79
CA VAL A 167 4.32 -10.73 28.20
C VAL A 167 4.82 -9.31 28.31
N VAL A 168 4.38 -8.50 27.35
CA VAL A 168 4.42 -7.05 27.42
C VAL A 168 3.00 -6.57 27.70
N THR A 169 2.84 -5.71 28.70
CA THR A 169 1.51 -5.33 29.18
C THR A 169 1.22 -3.87 28.91
N LEU A 170 0.07 -3.64 28.27
CA LEU A 170 -0.55 -2.34 28.15
C LEU A 170 -1.49 -2.10 29.33
N ILE A 171 -1.24 -1.08 30.14
CA ILE A 171 -2.11 -0.65 31.23
C ILE A 171 -2.85 0.63 30.82
N ARG A 172 -4.16 0.65 31.04
CA ARG A 172 -5.02 1.81 30.82
C ARG A 172 -5.96 2.05 32.00
N PRO A 173 -6.14 3.29 32.48
CA PRO A 173 -7.12 3.59 33.51
C PRO A 173 -8.52 3.70 32.92
N TYR A 174 -9.52 3.47 33.76
CA TYR A 174 -10.91 3.75 33.47
C TYR A 174 -11.45 4.81 34.43
N PRO A 175 -12.15 5.86 33.98
CA PRO A 175 -12.38 6.23 32.58
C PRO A 175 -11.08 6.50 31.81
N ALA A 176 -11.09 6.23 30.49
CA ALA A 176 -9.90 6.25 29.62
C ALA A 176 -9.13 7.59 29.60
N ILE A 177 -9.78 8.69 29.97
CA ILE A 177 -9.20 10.04 30.06
C ILE A 177 -9.54 10.59 31.45
N SER A 178 -8.84 10.13 32.47
CA SER A 178 -9.03 10.59 33.85
C SER A 178 -7.71 10.80 34.57
N LYS A 179 -7.65 11.88 35.36
CA LYS A 179 -6.50 12.20 36.22
C LYS A 179 -6.42 11.22 37.40
N PRO A 180 -5.21 10.99 37.95
CA PRO A 180 -5.06 10.27 39.22
C PRO A 180 -6.05 10.79 40.28
N GLY A 181 -6.68 9.88 41.03
CA GLY A 181 -7.74 10.18 42.00
C GLY A 181 -9.18 10.19 41.46
N PHE A 182 -9.40 10.30 40.14
CA PHE A 182 -10.73 10.16 39.53
C PHE A 182 -10.93 8.84 38.79
N ARG A 183 -9.93 7.97 38.82
CA ARG A 183 -9.93 6.66 38.20
C ARG A 183 -10.81 5.72 39.02
N LYS A 184 -11.57 4.88 38.34
CA LYS A 184 -12.49 3.88 38.89
C LYS A 184 -11.98 2.45 38.72
N GLY A 185 -10.88 2.28 37.99
CA GLY A 185 -10.27 0.99 37.77
C GLY A 185 -9.18 1.04 36.70
N LEU A 186 -8.67 -0.14 36.38
CA LEU A 186 -7.61 -0.36 35.40
C LEU A 186 -7.97 -1.50 34.47
N VAL A 187 -7.42 -1.44 33.26
CA VAL A 187 -7.38 -2.57 32.34
C VAL A 187 -5.94 -2.83 31.95
N ALA A 188 -5.50 -4.06 32.10
CA ALA A 188 -4.23 -4.54 31.60
C ALA A 188 -4.45 -5.55 30.49
N VAL A 189 -3.79 -5.35 29.36
CA VAL A 189 -3.79 -6.27 28.22
C VAL A 189 -2.40 -6.85 28.07
N ASN A 190 -2.28 -8.16 28.23
CA ASN A 190 -1.03 -8.89 28.19
C ASN A 190 -0.81 -9.44 26.78
N ILE A 191 0.20 -8.91 26.08
CA ILE A 191 0.58 -9.31 24.73
C ILE A 191 1.73 -10.32 24.83
N ASP A 192 1.65 -11.42 24.08
CA ASP A 192 2.73 -12.43 24.06
C ASP A 192 4.02 -11.79 23.51
N GLU A 193 5.12 -11.84 24.27
CA GLU A 193 6.41 -11.27 23.88
C GLU A 193 6.94 -11.89 22.57
N LEU A 194 6.56 -13.14 22.27
CA LEU A 194 6.92 -13.82 21.02
C LEU A 194 6.42 -13.06 19.78
N LEU A 195 5.37 -12.25 19.89
CA LEU A 195 4.92 -11.38 18.81
C LEU A 195 6.01 -10.38 18.42
N LEU A 196 6.54 -9.66 19.40
CA LEU A 196 7.59 -8.66 19.19
C LEU A 196 8.87 -9.33 18.69
N GLN A 197 9.21 -10.49 19.26
CA GLN A 197 10.35 -11.27 18.79
C GLN A 197 10.24 -11.63 17.30
N ARG A 198 9.06 -12.07 16.84
CA ARG A 198 8.83 -12.38 15.42
C ARG A 198 8.88 -11.14 14.53
N MET A 199 8.40 -10.00 15.04
CA MET A 199 8.47 -8.72 14.30
C MET A 199 9.91 -8.27 14.07
N ILE A 200 10.80 -8.44 15.06
CA ILE A 200 12.22 -8.09 14.93
C ILE A 200 13.03 -9.15 14.17
N ALA A 201 12.74 -10.45 14.36
CA ALA A 201 13.48 -11.54 13.73
C ALA A 201 13.25 -11.64 12.21
N GLY A 202 12.10 -11.16 11.72
CA GLY A 202 11.74 -11.24 10.30
C GLY A 202 12.27 -10.10 9.42
N ILE A 203 12.90 -9.07 9.99
CA ILE A 203 13.30 -7.86 9.24
C ILE A 203 14.76 -7.91 8.78
N TYR A 204 15.65 -8.45 9.60
CA TYR A 204 17.00 -8.82 9.18
C TYR A 204 16.95 -10.29 8.75
N GLU A 205 16.55 -10.56 7.50
CA GLU A 205 16.75 -11.89 6.90
C GLU A 205 18.22 -12.33 7.12
N SER A 206 18.49 -13.64 7.04
CA SER A 206 19.77 -14.37 7.28
C SER A 206 21.07 -13.79 6.68
N LYS A 207 21.00 -12.64 6.03
CA LYS A 207 22.05 -11.85 5.39
C LYS A 207 22.93 -11.06 6.36
N TYR A 208 22.44 -10.70 7.55
CA TYR A 208 23.21 -9.93 8.55
C TYR A 208 23.19 -10.66 9.90
N SER A 209 24.36 -10.80 10.55
CA SER A 209 24.48 -11.40 11.89
C SER A 209 24.13 -10.43 13.04
N GLY A 210 23.37 -9.38 12.75
CA GLY A 210 23.02 -8.34 13.70
C GLY A 210 21.99 -8.80 14.74
N GLN A 211 22.02 -8.15 15.91
CA GLN A 211 21.04 -8.34 16.97
C GLN A 211 20.19 -7.09 17.11
N THR A 212 18.90 -7.28 17.32
CA THR A 212 17.95 -6.19 17.53
C THR A 212 17.39 -6.26 18.94
N ILE A 213 17.35 -5.11 19.60
CA ILE A 213 16.99 -4.95 20.99
C ILE A 213 16.01 -3.79 21.08
N ILE A 214 14.93 -3.98 21.83
CA ILE A 214 14.00 -2.91 22.16
C ILE A 214 14.10 -2.66 23.66
N MET A 215 14.27 -1.41 24.05
CA MET A 215 14.37 -0.99 25.44
C MET A 215 13.34 0.10 25.75
N ASP A 216 12.84 0.14 26.97
CA ASP A 216 11.95 1.21 27.43
C ASP A 216 12.71 2.51 27.79
N GLN A 217 11.99 3.46 28.40
CA GLN A 217 12.54 4.77 28.79
C GLN A 217 13.47 4.69 30.01
N GLU A 218 13.37 3.61 30.78
CA GLU A 218 14.20 3.30 31.93
C GLU A 218 15.40 2.44 31.53
N GLY A 219 15.45 2.01 30.28
CA GLY A 219 16.50 1.18 29.70
C GLY A 219 16.37 -0.31 30.04
N GLN A 220 15.19 -0.77 30.46
CA GLN A 220 14.88 -2.19 30.59
C GLN A 220 14.64 -2.80 29.21
N VAL A 221 15.10 -4.03 29.02
CA VAL A 221 14.87 -4.75 27.76
C VAL A 221 13.41 -5.18 27.67
N VAL A 222 12.74 -4.71 26.63
CA VAL A 222 11.38 -5.12 26.27
C VAL A 222 11.43 -6.39 25.45
N THR A 223 12.25 -6.45 24.40
CA THR A 223 12.45 -7.68 23.62
C THR A 223 13.86 -7.70 23.06
N HIS A 224 14.36 -8.90 22.81
CA HIS A 224 15.70 -9.13 22.31
C HIS A 224 15.66 -10.24 21.26
N SER A 225 16.41 -10.07 20.16
CA SER A 225 16.47 -11.09 19.11
C SER A 225 17.02 -12.43 19.63
N ASP A 226 17.96 -12.38 20.58
CA ASP A 226 18.38 -13.52 21.41
C ASP A 226 17.54 -13.62 22.70
N ARG A 227 16.78 -14.72 22.82
CA ARG A 227 15.87 -14.98 23.95
C ARG A 227 16.58 -15.14 25.29
N SER A 228 17.88 -15.46 25.30
CA SER A 228 18.64 -15.63 26.55
C SER A 228 18.90 -14.30 27.28
N GLN A 229 18.82 -13.16 26.58
CA GLN A 229 19.18 -11.84 27.12
C GLN A 229 17.98 -10.90 27.38
N ARG A 230 16.76 -11.42 27.30
CA ARG A 230 15.52 -10.64 27.33
C ARG A 230 15.15 -10.00 28.68
N TYR A 231 15.83 -10.36 29.77
CA TYR A 231 15.68 -9.72 31.10
C TYR A 231 16.86 -8.81 31.44
N GLY A 232 17.63 -8.40 30.42
CA GLY A 232 18.70 -7.44 30.59
C GLY A 232 18.15 -6.07 31.04
N SER A 233 18.95 -5.37 31.83
CA SER A 233 18.78 -3.94 32.13
C SER A 233 19.86 -3.13 31.41
N ALA A 234 19.70 -1.83 31.28
CA ALA A 234 20.68 -0.91 30.72
C ALA A 234 22.09 -1.08 31.30
N ASP A 235 22.23 -1.53 32.56
CA ASP A 235 23.54 -1.79 33.16
C ASP A 235 24.26 -3.02 32.58
N SER A 236 23.52 -3.95 31.99
CA SER A 236 24.07 -5.15 31.32
C SER A 236 24.51 -4.88 29.88
N LEU A 237 24.02 -3.81 29.26
CA LEU A 237 24.30 -3.44 27.88
C LEU A 237 25.30 -2.27 27.84
N PRO A 238 26.53 -2.45 27.33
CA PRO A 238 27.58 -1.44 27.41
C PRO A 238 27.25 -0.14 26.65
N PHE A 239 26.27 -0.18 25.76
CA PHE A 239 25.84 0.93 24.91
C PHE A 239 24.56 1.62 25.37
N ALA A 240 23.81 1.06 26.33
CA ALA A 240 22.49 1.59 26.71
C ALA A 240 22.59 3.03 27.25
N LYS A 241 23.55 3.32 28.14
CA LYS A 241 23.74 4.67 28.70
C LYS A 241 24.00 5.74 27.62
N GLN A 242 24.70 5.38 26.55
CA GLN A 242 24.98 6.29 25.44
C GLN A 242 23.74 6.54 24.58
N ILE A 243 22.88 5.53 24.41
CA ILE A 243 21.59 5.66 23.71
C ILE A 243 20.62 6.53 24.51
N MET A 244 20.51 6.28 25.82
CA MET A 244 19.63 7.04 26.71
C MET A 244 20.04 8.51 26.84
N ALA A 245 21.34 8.82 26.73
CA ALA A 245 21.84 10.19 26.69
C ALA A 245 21.79 10.83 25.28
N GLY A 246 21.50 10.04 24.25
CA GLY A 246 21.47 10.45 22.86
C GLY A 246 20.16 11.15 22.44
N GLY A 247 20.14 11.70 21.22
CA GLY A 247 18.92 12.25 20.62
C GLY A 247 17.95 11.17 20.11
N ALA A 248 16.88 11.57 19.41
CA ALA A 248 15.85 10.64 18.92
C ALA A 248 16.34 9.58 17.92
N LYS A 249 17.50 9.78 17.29
CA LYS A 249 18.17 8.81 16.43
C LYS A 249 19.68 9.01 16.47
N GLY A 250 20.44 7.95 16.24
CA GLY A 250 21.89 8.08 16.13
C GLY A 250 22.62 6.79 15.80
N GLU A 251 23.91 6.94 15.58
CA GLU A 251 24.85 5.85 15.33
C GLU A 251 26.15 6.05 16.11
N PHE A 252 26.77 4.95 16.51
CA PHE A 252 28.12 4.94 17.04
C PHE A 252 28.73 3.54 16.91
N THR A 253 30.04 3.45 17.10
CA THR A 253 30.77 2.17 17.08
C THR A 253 31.22 1.82 18.49
N ILE A 254 31.06 0.55 18.85
CA ILE A 254 31.53 -0.01 20.12
C ILE A 254 32.46 -1.20 19.86
N ASP A 255 33.30 -1.50 20.84
CA ASP A 255 33.95 -2.81 20.93
C ASP A 255 33.10 -3.70 21.85
N TRP A 256 32.53 -4.75 21.27
CA TRP A 256 31.65 -5.68 21.99
C TRP A 256 32.10 -7.10 21.68
N HIS A 257 32.40 -7.88 22.73
CA HIS A 257 32.97 -9.22 22.62
C HIS A 257 34.27 -9.31 21.79
N GLY A 258 35.09 -8.25 21.78
CA GLY A 258 36.39 -8.20 21.10
C GLY A 258 36.29 -7.94 19.59
N THR A 259 35.11 -7.61 19.08
CA THR A 259 34.90 -7.19 17.70
C THR A 259 34.18 -5.84 17.65
N LYS A 260 34.53 -5.03 16.64
CA LYS A 260 33.88 -3.73 16.42
C LYS A 260 32.48 -3.93 15.87
N HIS A 261 31.51 -3.30 16.52
CA HIS A 261 30.11 -3.31 16.12
C HIS A 261 29.61 -1.89 15.90
N SER A 262 28.77 -1.72 14.88
CA SER A 262 28.00 -0.50 14.64
C SER A 262 26.66 -0.64 15.35
N VAL A 263 26.35 0.35 16.17
CA VAL A 263 25.08 0.48 16.87
C VAL A 263 24.27 1.56 16.17
N PHE A 264 23.07 1.18 15.72
CA PHE A 264 22.07 2.10 15.18
C PHE A 264 20.88 2.12 16.13
N TYR A 265 20.39 3.30 16.47
CA TYR A 265 19.26 3.41 17.38
C TYR A 265 18.29 4.50 16.95
N MET A 266 17.04 4.31 17.34
CA MET A 266 15.96 5.27 17.14
C MET A 266 14.94 5.15 18.28
N LYS A 267 14.38 6.28 18.68
CA LYS A 267 13.31 6.36 19.68
C LYS A 267 11.95 6.39 18.99
N SER A 268 11.07 5.45 19.35
CA SER A 268 9.69 5.37 18.88
C SER A 268 8.90 6.58 19.35
N ALA A 269 8.11 7.18 18.46
CA ALA A 269 7.22 8.29 18.83
C ALA A 269 5.95 7.81 19.57
N TYR A 270 5.59 6.53 19.45
CA TYR A 270 4.34 6.00 20.03
C TYR A 270 4.55 5.39 21.43
N THR A 271 5.57 4.55 21.62
CA THR A 271 5.86 3.91 22.91
C THR A 271 6.98 4.59 23.71
N ASP A 272 7.67 5.56 23.11
CA ASP A 272 8.92 6.14 23.62
C ASP A 272 10.07 5.12 23.80
N TRP A 273 9.93 3.90 23.29
CA TRP A 273 10.96 2.87 23.36
C TRP A 273 12.13 3.15 22.41
N ASN A 274 13.32 2.75 22.83
CA ASN A 274 14.52 2.77 22.01
C ASN A 274 14.66 1.43 21.26
N ILE A 275 14.59 1.49 19.94
CA ILE A 275 14.83 0.35 19.05
C ILE A 275 16.28 0.44 18.59
N VAL A 276 17.05 -0.60 18.89
CA VAL A 276 18.50 -0.64 18.73
C VAL A 276 18.89 -1.85 17.92
N THR A 277 19.68 -1.66 16.88
CA THR A 277 20.32 -2.76 16.16
C THR A 277 21.83 -2.66 16.33
N VAL A 278 22.44 -3.78 16.72
CA VAL A 278 23.89 -3.94 16.87
C VAL A 278 24.39 -4.92 15.81
N ILE A 279 25.29 -4.46 14.94
CA ILE A 279 25.75 -5.26 13.78
C ILE A 279 27.28 -5.26 13.74
N PRO A 280 27.93 -6.42 13.52
CA PRO A 280 29.38 -6.46 13.33
C PRO A 280 29.82 -5.60 12.14
N ASN A 281 30.89 -4.81 12.30
CA ASN A 281 31.40 -3.97 11.21
C ASN A 281 31.81 -4.78 9.98
N SER A 282 32.23 -6.03 10.16
CA SER A 282 32.55 -6.93 9.05
C SER A 282 31.38 -7.15 8.11
N ASP A 283 30.15 -7.12 8.62
CA ASP A 283 28.92 -7.36 7.85
C ASP A 283 28.39 -6.05 7.26
N VAL A 284 28.41 -4.96 8.04
CA VAL A 284 28.00 -3.62 7.58
C VAL A 284 28.88 -3.16 6.41
N TYR A 285 30.20 -3.31 6.52
CA TYR A 285 31.15 -2.77 5.54
C TYR A 285 31.61 -3.79 4.48
N LYS A 286 31.11 -5.03 4.50
CA LYS A 286 31.44 -6.06 3.49
C LYS A 286 31.16 -5.61 2.06
N PRO A 287 30.01 -4.98 1.75
CA PRO A 287 29.73 -4.50 0.40
C PRO A 287 30.77 -3.46 -0.04
N ILE A 288 31.19 -2.58 0.87
CA ILE A 288 32.18 -1.54 0.60
C ILE A 288 33.53 -2.12 0.21
N SER A 289 34.00 -3.16 0.92
CA SER A 289 35.26 -3.83 0.54
C SER A 289 35.20 -4.51 -0.82
N SER A 290 34.10 -5.20 -1.14
CA SER A 290 33.93 -5.88 -2.42
C SER A 290 33.87 -4.91 -3.60
N THR A 291 33.17 -3.79 -3.43
CA THR A 291 33.10 -2.73 -4.45
C THR A 291 34.44 -2.03 -4.65
N ARG A 292 35.19 -1.77 -3.57
CA ARG A 292 36.56 -1.25 -3.66
C ARG A 292 37.44 -2.18 -4.49
N ASP A 293 37.42 -3.47 -4.20
CA ASP A 293 38.30 -4.43 -4.85
C ASP A 293 37.97 -4.55 -6.35
N LEU A 294 36.68 -4.50 -6.71
CA LEU A 294 36.22 -4.42 -8.10
C LEU A 294 36.74 -3.14 -8.79
N LEU A 295 36.64 -1.97 -8.15
CA LEU A 295 37.13 -0.71 -8.70
C LEU A 295 38.64 -0.77 -8.96
N ILE A 296 39.42 -1.38 -8.06
CA ILE A 296 40.87 -1.56 -8.24
C ILE A 296 41.16 -2.44 -9.46
N VAL A 297 40.40 -3.53 -9.65
CA VAL A 297 40.53 -4.41 -10.83
C VAL A 297 40.21 -3.65 -12.12
N VAL A 298 39.14 -2.85 -12.13
CA VAL A 298 38.77 -2.01 -13.29
C VAL A 298 39.84 -0.97 -13.59
N ALA A 299 40.42 -0.33 -12.57
CA ALA A 299 41.51 0.63 -12.73
C ALA A 299 42.76 -0.01 -13.33
N LEU A 300 43.15 -1.19 -12.84
CA LEU A 300 44.25 -1.99 -13.41
C LEU A 300 43.97 -2.34 -14.88
N GLY A 301 42.75 -2.72 -15.21
CA GLY A 301 42.32 -2.97 -16.59
C GLY A 301 42.46 -1.73 -17.48
N MET A 302 42.03 -0.55 -17.01
CA MET A 302 42.19 0.71 -17.74
C MET A 302 43.65 1.06 -18.00
N ILE A 303 44.56 0.80 -17.05
CA ILE A 303 46.00 1.01 -17.23
C ILE A 303 46.55 0.10 -18.33
N VAL A 304 46.14 -1.18 -18.38
CA VAL A 304 46.56 -2.11 -19.44
C VAL A 304 46.06 -1.65 -20.81
N VAL A 305 44.80 -1.23 -20.92
CA VAL A 305 44.23 -0.69 -22.17
C VAL A 305 44.96 0.59 -22.59
N ALA A 306 45.24 1.49 -21.65
CA ALA A 306 45.99 2.71 -21.91
C ALA A 306 47.40 2.42 -22.48
N LEU A 307 48.10 1.43 -21.92
CA LEU A 307 49.40 0.98 -22.43
C LEU A 307 49.30 0.40 -23.84
N LEU A 308 48.27 -0.37 -24.15
CA LEU A 308 48.01 -0.91 -25.50
C LEU A 308 47.71 0.19 -26.52
N VAL A 309 46.88 1.18 -26.15
CA VAL A 309 46.57 2.34 -26.99
C VAL A 309 47.83 3.16 -27.27
N LEU A 310 48.64 3.43 -26.24
CA LEU A 310 49.91 4.12 -26.39
C LEU A 310 50.87 3.35 -27.32
N PHE A 311 50.93 2.02 -27.20
CA PHE A 311 51.72 1.17 -28.09
C PHE A 311 51.24 1.24 -29.54
N TYR A 312 49.93 1.17 -29.76
CA TYR A 312 49.31 1.26 -31.09
C TYR A 312 49.57 2.61 -31.76
N PHE A 313 49.21 3.72 -31.10
CA PHE A 313 49.41 5.09 -31.63
C PHE A 313 50.87 5.42 -31.91
N ASN A 314 51.78 4.93 -31.06
CA ASN A 314 53.22 5.08 -31.28
C ASN A 314 53.66 4.44 -32.61
N HIS A 315 53.05 3.32 -33.00
CA HIS A 315 53.43 2.63 -34.23
C HIS A 315 52.74 3.17 -35.49
N THR A 316 51.48 3.59 -35.41
CA THR A 316 50.67 3.97 -36.58
C THR A 316 50.73 5.46 -36.92
N THR A 317 50.68 6.35 -35.93
CA THR A 317 50.52 7.80 -36.18
C THR A 317 51.85 8.56 -36.15
N PHE A 318 52.73 8.27 -35.17
CA PHE A 318 53.96 9.05 -35.00
C PHE A 318 55.09 8.68 -35.98
N LYS A 319 55.21 7.41 -36.37
CA LYS A 319 56.23 6.95 -37.35
C LYS A 319 56.11 7.60 -38.74
N PRO A 320 54.93 7.73 -39.37
CA PRO A 320 54.82 8.39 -40.67
C PRO A 320 55.03 9.91 -40.61
N ILE A 321 54.64 10.57 -39.49
CA ILE A 321 54.87 12.01 -39.30
C ILE A 321 56.37 12.32 -39.17
N GLU A 322 57.16 11.47 -38.50
CA GLU A 322 58.63 11.61 -38.45
C GLU A 322 59.28 11.47 -39.83
N ARG A 323 58.73 10.62 -40.70
CA ARG A 323 59.19 10.44 -42.10
C ARG A 323 58.84 11.64 -42.98
N LEU A 324 57.70 12.29 -42.76
CA LEU A 324 57.29 13.51 -43.47
C LEU A 324 58.06 14.75 -42.99
N ALA A 325 58.23 14.91 -41.68
CA ALA A 325 59.02 16.00 -41.10
C ALA A 325 60.50 15.91 -41.53
N GLY A 326 61.08 14.71 -41.57
CA GLY A 326 62.45 14.51 -42.07
C GLY A 326 62.66 14.91 -43.53
N LYS A 327 61.61 14.89 -44.37
CA LYS A 327 61.66 15.34 -45.77
C LYS A 327 61.43 16.84 -45.93
N MET A 328 60.66 17.47 -45.06
CA MET A 328 60.39 18.92 -45.14
C MET A 328 61.48 19.80 -44.52
N PHE A 329 62.17 19.33 -43.47
CA PHE A 329 63.20 20.14 -42.78
C PHE A 329 64.61 20.08 -43.41
N GLY A 330 64.77 19.43 -44.57
CA GLY A 330 66.04 19.33 -45.30
C GLY A 330 66.31 20.45 -46.32
N VAL A 331 65.36 21.36 -46.56
CA VAL A 331 65.40 22.23 -47.76
C VAL A 331 65.58 23.73 -47.50
N TYR A 332 65.59 24.24 -46.27
CA TYR A 332 65.80 25.68 -46.06
C TYR A 332 66.84 26.01 -44.98
N ARG A 333 68.04 26.36 -45.43
CA ARG A 333 69.01 27.20 -44.70
C ARG A 333 69.30 28.47 -45.52
N THR A 334 68.88 29.61 -44.96
CA THR A 334 69.39 31.01 -45.07
C THR A 334 69.33 31.77 -46.41
N PRO A 335 69.37 33.13 -46.47
CA PRO A 335 69.19 34.19 -45.45
C PRO A 335 68.22 35.36 -45.85
N GLN A 336 67.79 36.17 -44.85
CA GLN A 336 67.36 37.60 -44.84
C GLN A 336 66.50 38.18 -45.99
N THR A 337 65.48 39.03 -45.76
CA THR A 337 65.63 40.44 -45.38
C THR A 337 64.30 41.08 -44.96
N GLU A 338 64.40 42.17 -44.20
CA GLU A 338 63.42 42.89 -43.39
C GLU A 338 62.24 43.62 -44.09
N ALA A 339 61.85 43.28 -45.33
CA ALA A 339 60.84 44.06 -46.06
C ALA A 339 59.37 43.61 -45.90
N ALA A 340 59.08 42.46 -45.28
CA ALA A 340 57.75 41.83 -45.36
C ALA A 340 56.90 41.90 -44.08
N ARG A 341 57.26 42.76 -43.10
CA ARG A 341 56.62 42.77 -41.77
C ARG A 341 55.44 43.74 -41.59
N ARG A 342 54.92 44.36 -42.65
CA ARG A 342 53.95 45.48 -42.50
C ARG A 342 52.57 45.36 -43.13
N LEU A 343 52.19 44.27 -43.80
CA LEU A 343 50.93 44.34 -44.59
C LEU A 343 49.81 43.32 -44.33
N ASN A 344 49.96 42.30 -43.49
CA ASN A 344 48.88 41.30 -43.32
C ASN A 344 48.38 41.11 -41.87
N GLY A 345 48.40 42.17 -41.07
CA GLY A 345 47.92 42.13 -39.67
C GLY A 345 46.46 42.53 -39.45
N PHE A 346 45.76 43.06 -40.46
CA PHE A 346 44.44 43.67 -40.27
C PHE A 346 43.26 42.86 -40.85
N SER A 347 43.45 42.00 -41.85
CA SER A 347 42.35 41.21 -42.44
C SER A 347 41.98 39.94 -41.67
N SER A 348 42.85 39.45 -40.77
CA SER A 348 42.58 38.28 -39.92
C SER A 348 41.88 38.64 -38.59
N LEU A 349 41.91 39.91 -38.19
CA LEU A 349 41.15 40.40 -37.03
C LEU A 349 39.69 40.66 -37.39
N GLU A 350 39.42 41.14 -38.60
CA GLU A 350 38.06 41.42 -39.10
C GLU A 350 37.24 40.13 -39.30
N THR A 351 37.86 39.08 -39.87
CA THR A 351 37.24 37.76 -39.99
C THR A 351 37.05 37.05 -38.65
N MET A 352 37.95 37.23 -37.67
CA MET A 352 37.74 36.73 -36.31
C MET A 352 36.64 37.51 -35.55
N PHE A 353 36.48 38.81 -35.81
CA PHE A 353 35.44 39.63 -35.17
C PHE A 353 34.03 39.34 -35.73
N ASP A 354 33.93 39.10 -37.02
CA ASP A 354 32.67 38.68 -37.67
C ASP A 354 32.25 37.28 -37.21
N GLN A 355 33.22 36.38 -37.01
CA GLN A 355 32.97 35.00 -36.58
C GLN A 355 32.61 34.91 -35.09
N ILE A 356 33.12 35.82 -34.24
CA ILE A 356 32.72 35.96 -32.82
C ILE A 356 31.36 36.66 -32.66
N SER A 357 31.00 37.58 -33.57
CA SER A 357 29.72 38.30 -33.53
C SER A 357 28.55 37.44 -34.02
N LEU A 358 28.77 36.58 -35.03
CA LEU A 358 27.81 35.57 -35.48
C LEU A 358 27.61 34.45 -34.43
N ASP A 359 28.66 34.08 -33.69
CA ASP A 359 28.56 33.10 -32.60
C ASP A 359 27.74 33.62 -31.43
N ARG A 360 27.71 34.94 -31.18
CA ARG A 360 26.93 35.52 -30.08
C ARG A 360 25.43 35.40 -30.29
N GLU A 361 24.91 35.65 -31.50
CA GLU A 361 23.49 35.43 -31.81
C GLU A 361 23.12 33.94 -31.82
N HIS A 362 24.03 33.06 -32.26
CA HIS A 362 23.82 31.62 -32.27
C HIS A 362 23.86 31.03 -30.86
N LEU A 363 24.79 31.45 -30.01
CA LEU A 363 24.85 31.11 -28.59
C LEU A 363 23.68 31.72 -27.82
N GLU A 364 23.27 32.96 -28.09
CA GLU A 364 22.08 33.56 -27.46
C GLU A 364 20.78 32.87 -27.91
N ARG A 365 20.69 32.36 -29.15
CA ARG A 365 19.59 31.48 -29.59
C ARG A 365 19.65 30.13 -28.89
N GLN A 366 20.80 29.45 -28.89
CA GLN A 366 20.96 28.17 -28.22
C GLN A 366 20.65 28.28 -26.72
N VAL A 367 21.15 29.31 -26.02
CA VAL A 367 20.86 29.57 -24.60
C VAL A 367 19.37 29.86 -24.38
N ARG A 368 18.71 30.58 -25.27
CA ARG A 368 17.25 30.82 -25.23
C ARG A 368 16.45 29.53 -25.43
N ASP A 369 16.90 28.65 -26.31
CA ASP A 369 16.31 27.34 -26.55
C ASP A 369 16.58 26.35 -25.40
N PHE A 370 17.69 26.52 -24.67
CA PHE A 370 18.01 25.70 -23.49
C PHE A 370 17.26 26.11 -22.22
N LYS A 371 16.77 27.36 -22.11
CA LYS A 371 16.06 27.83 -20.90
C LYS A 371 14.80 27.00 -20.57
N PRO A 372 13.89 26.71 -21.51
CA PRO A 372 12.72 25.84 -21.25
C PRO A 372 13.13 24.42 -20.84
N VAL A 373 14.18 23.86 -21.45
CA VAL A 373 14.69 22.53 -21.11
C VAL A 373 15.26 22.49 -19.69
N LEU A 374 16.01 23.53 -19.32
CA LEU A 374 16.57 23.66 -17.98
C LEU A 374 15.49 23.91 -16.93
N LYS A 375 14.48 24.74 -17.27
CA LYS A 375 13.27 24.97 -16.47
C LYS A 375 12.54 23.65 -16.19
N TRP A 376 12.25 22.87 -17.24
CA TRP A 376 11.59 21.57 -17.11
C TRP A 376 12.42 20.59 -16.28
N ARG A 377 13.73 20.53 -16.49
CA ARG A 377 14.63 19.66 -15.72
C ARG A 377 14.65 20.03 -14.24
N LEU A 378 14.81 21.31 -13.91
CA LEU A 378 14.82 21.75 -12.51
C LEU A 378 13.47 21.49 -11.85
N MET A 379 12.37 21.80 -12.52
CA MET A 379 11.03 21.48 -12.04
C MET A 379 10.89 19.98 -11.76
N THR A 380 11.29 19.13 -12.71
CA THR A 380 11.25 17.68 -12.54
C THR A 380 12.11 17.21 -11.36
N ASP A 381 13.32 17.74 -11.21
CA ASP A 381 14.22 17.41 -10.10
C ASP A 381 13.64 17.83 -8.74
N MET A 382 12.90 18.94 -8.68
CA MET A 382 12.18 19.40 -7.49
C MET A 382 10.96 18.52 -7.17
N LEU A 383 10.14 18.21 -8.18
CA LEU A 383 8.94 17.37 -8.04
C LEU A 383 9.26 15.91 -7.69
N THR A 384 10.41 15.39 -8.12
CA THR A 384 10.86 14.01 -7.86
C THR A 384 11.70 13.86 -6.59
N GLY A 385 12.05 14.95 -5.92
CA GLY A 385 12.86 14.93 -4.70
C GLY A 385 14.36 14.71 -4.94
N ASN A 386 14.84 14.81 -6.19
CA ASN A 386 16.27 14.77 -6.51
C ASN A 386 17.00 16.05 -6.07
N LYS A 387 16.27 17.15 -5.87
CA LYS A 387 16.76 18.45 -5.39
C LYS A 387 15.92 18.93 -4.20
N THR A 388 16.42 18.70 -2.99
CA THR A 388 15.69 18.97 -1.73
C THR A 388 16.10 20.27 -1.04
N GLU A 389 17.17 20.94 -1.49
CA GLU A 389 17.73 22.13 -0.84
C GLU A 389 17.70 23.35 -1.75
N TYR A 390 17.05 24.43 -1.31
CA TYR A 390 16.93 25.70 -2.05
C TYR A 390 18.30 26.27 -2.44
N ALA A 391 19.27 26.23 -1.54
CA ALA A 391 20.64 26.74 -1.79
C ALA A 391 21.34 26.02 -2.96
N ALA A 392 21.02 24.75 -3.21
CA ALA A 392 21.61 23.96 -4.28
C ALA A 392 21.02 24.28 -5.67
N VAL A 393 19.87 24.97 -5.72
CA VAL A 393 19.14 25.27 -6.96
C VAL A 393 19.03 26.78 -7.23
N GLY A 394 19.24 27.62 -6.22
CA GLY A 394 19.08 29.07 -6.30
C GLY A 394 19.86 29.73 -7.45
N HIS A 395 21.15 29.42 -7.61
CA HIS A 395 21.94 29.95 -8.73
C HIS A 395 21.43 29.51 -10.12
N GLN A 396 20.86 28.30 -10.21
CA GLN A 396 20.31 27.79 -11.47
C GLN A 396 18.98 28.46 -11.81
N LEU A 397 18.14 28.72 -10.80
CA LEU A 397 16.88 29.47 -10.90
C LEU A 397 17.14 30.93 -11.30
N GLU A 398 18.12 31.58 -10.68
CA GLU A 398 18.52 32.96 -11.00
C GLU A 398 19.03 33.08 -12.44
N TYR A 399 19.83 32.10 -12.91
CA TYR A 399 20.33 32.05 -14.29
C TYR A 399 19.20 31.99 -15.34
N ILE A 400 18.12 31.27 -15.05
CA ILE A 400 16.94 31.21 -15.94
C ILE A 400 15.96 32.35 -15.73
N GLY A 401 16.17 33.22 -14.75
CA GLY A 401 15.33 34.38 -14.45
C GLY A 401 14.08 34.03 -13.62
N ILE A 402 14.07 32.88 -12.94
CA ILE A 402 12.97 32.44 -12.09
C ILE A 402 13.31 32.79 -10.64
N LYS A 403 12.39 33.51 -10.00
CA LYS A 403 12.45 33.78 -8.57
C LYS A 403 11.56 32.75 -7.87
N LEU A 404 12.07 32.15 -6.81
CA LEU A 404 11.29 31.39 -5.84
C LEU A 404 11.72 31.89 -4.45
N TYR A 405 10.85 31.77 -3.46
CA TYR A 405 11.22 32.03 -2.07
C TYR A 405 11.84 30.79 -1.44
N SER A 406 12.54 30.98 -0.31
CA SER A 406 13.25 29.92 0.41
C SER A 406 12.36 29.10 1.35
N ARG A 407 11.07 29.44 1.45
CA ARG A 407 10.10 28.82 2.34
C ARG A 407 8.74 28.72 1.66
N TYR A 408 7.90 27.83 2.20
CA TYR A 408 6.50 27.61 1.85
C TYR A 408 6.28 27.34 0.36
N TYR A 409 6.13 26.07 0.03
CA TYR A 409 5.94 25.57 -1.32
C TYR A 409 4.59 24.87 -1.43
N ILE A 410 3.87 25.17 -2.51
CA ILE A 410 2.62 24.51 -2.89
C ILE A 410 2.71 24.11 -4.35
N VAL A 411 2.33 22.87 -4.64
CA VAL A 411 2.24 22.34 -6.00
C VAL A 411 0.77 22.19 -6.39
N CYS A 412 0.48 22.56 -7.62
CA CYS A 412 -0.81 22.39 -8.28
C CYS A 412 -0.61 21.62 -9.59
N SER A 413 -1.51 20.67 -9.87
CA SER A 413 -1.58 19.95 -11.15
C SER A 413 -2.84 20.37 -11.88
N ALA A 414 -2.68 20.97 -13.06
CA ALA A 414 -3.80 21.45 -13.88
C ALA A 414 -3.93 20.63 -15.16
N GLU A 415 -5.16 20.40 -15.61
CA GLU A 415 -5.48 19.67 -16.82
C GLU A 415 -6.52 20.44 -17.65
N ILE A 416 -6.24 20.59 -18.94
CA ILE A 416 -7.16 21.21 -19.91
C ILE A 416 -8.12 20.16 -20.42
N GLU A 417 -9.42 20.47 -20.40
CA GLU A 417 -10.44 19.59 -20.94
C GLU A 417 -10.37 19.46 -22.46
N LYS A 418 -10.35 18.21 -22.93
CA LYS A 418 -10.38 17.91 -24.36
C LYS A 418 -11.82 17.96 -24.86
N GLY A 419 -12.19 19.08 -25.50
CA GLY A 419 -13.39 19.11 -26.33
C GLY A 419 -13.25 18.20 -27.57
N GLU A 420 -14.36 17.72 -28.12
CA GLU A 420 -14.40 16.83 -29.31
C GLU A 420 -13.72 17.41 -30.56
N GLN A 421 -13.39 18.71 -30.56
CA GLN A 421 -12.80 19.44 -31.68
C GLN A 421 -11.31 19.83 -31.50
N LEU A 422 -10.67 19.50 -30.38
CA LEU A 422 -9.28 19.90 -30.11
C LEU A 422 -8.26 18.91 -30.71
N GLY A 423 -7.44 19.40 -31.66
CA GLY A 423 -6.30 18.66 -32.19
C GLY A 423 -5.13 18.57 -31.19
N SER A 424 -4.29 17.54 -31.33
CA SER A 424 -3.10 17.34 -30.47
C SER A 424 -2.08 18.48 -30.56
N ARG A 425 -2.01 19.16 -31.70
CA ARG A 425 -1.13 20.32 -31.94
C ARG A 425 -1.63 21.59 -31.24
N ASP A 426 -2.95 21.73 -31.10
CA ASP A 426 -3.57 22.86 -30.42
C ASP A 426 -3.44 22.71 -28.90
N LEU A 427 -3.51 21.47 -28.39
CA LEU A 427 -3.40 21.19 -26.95
C LEU A 427 -2.05 21.61 -26.34
N ALA A 428 -0.94 21.40 -27.05
CA ALA A 428 0.38 21.87 -26.59
C ALA A 428 0.45 23.40 -26.53
N LEU A 429 -0.17 24.09 -27.49
CA LEU A 429 -0.26 25.55 -27.49
C LEU A 429 -1.10 26.05 -26.32
N TYR A 430 -2.25 25.41 -26.06
CA TYR A 430 -3.12 25.76 -24.94
C TYR A 430 -2.46 25.50 -23.58
N THR A 431 -1.71 24.41 -23.44
CA THR A 431 -0.97 24.10 -22.21
C THR A 431 0.17 25.09 -21.98
N PHE A 432 0.83 25.52 -23.06
CA PHE A 432 1.82 26.60 -23.00
C PHE A 432 1.18 27.93 -22.57
N MET A 433 0.01 28.27 -23.09
CA MET A 433 -0.72 29.47 -22.67
C MET A 433 -1.15 29.39 -21.20
N LEU A 434 -1.68 28.25 -20.75
CA LEU A 434 -1.98 27.99 -19.34
C LEU A 434 -0.76 28.25 -18.44
N CYS A 435 0.41 27.73 -18.81
CA CYS A 435 1.63 27.95 -18.04
C CYS A 435 2.01 29.45 -17.97
N ASN A 436 1.89 30.18 -19.07
CA ASN A 436 2.22 31.60 -19.09
C ASN A 436 1.24 32.44 -18.27
N VAL A 437 -0.07 32.18 -18.39
CA VAL A 437 -1.10 32.88 -17.59
C VAL A 437 -0.92 32.56 -16.11
N ALA A 438 -0.63 31.30 -15.77
CA ALA A 438 -0.32 30.91 -14.40
C ALA A 438 0.89 31.69 -13.86
N GLU A 439 2.00 31.72 -14.60
CA GLU A 439 3.19 32.46 -14.18
C GLU A 439 2.95 33.96 -14.07
N GLU A 440 2.16 34.55 -14.96
CA GLU A 440 1.80 35.96 -14.90
C GLU A 440 1.01 36.27 -13.62
N LEU A 441 -0.05 35.50 -13.33
CA LEU A 441 -0.90 35.70 -12.15
C LEU A 441 -0.15 35.44 -10.84
N ILE A 442 0.65 34.38 -10.77
CA ILE A 442 1.40 34.02 -9.56
C ILE A 442 2.47 35.08 -9.26
N ASN A 443 3.20 35.52 -10.28
CA ASN A 443 4.34 36.43 -10.09
C ASN A 443 3.92 37.91 -9.85
N MET A 444 2.62 38.21 -9.80
CA MET A 444 2.12 39.53 -9.38
C MET A 444 2.40 39.81 -7.90
N GLU A 445 2.16 38.81 -7.03
CA GLU A 445 2.33 38.95 -5.56
C GLU A 445 3.22 37.87 -4.95
N HIS A 446 3.43 36.76 -5.66
CA HIS A 446 4.17 35.60 -5.17
C HIS A 446 5.27 35.23 -6.16
N ALA A 447 5.86 34.06 -6.00
CA ALA A 447 6.94 33.60 -6.87
C ALA A 447 6.65 32.16 -7.28
N GLY A 448 6.51 31.92 -8.59
CA GLY A 448 6.11 30.61 -9.08
C GLY A 448 6.60 30.28 -10.48
N ILE A 449 6.52 28.98 -10.77
CA ILE A 449 6.99 28.36 -11.99
C ILE A 449 5.93 27.37 -12.49
N ALA A 450 5.62 27.43 -13.77
CA ALA A 450 4.71 26.51 -14.44
C ALA A 450 5.39 25.79 -15.61
N VAL A 451 5.14 24.49 -15.72
CA VAL A 451 5.76 23.62 -16.72
C VAL A 451 4.72 22.67 -17.32
N ASP A 452 4.78 22.52 -18.64
CA ASP A 452 4.00 21.54 -19.41
C ASP A 452 4.56 20.12 -19.20
N LEU A 453 3.70 19.18 -18.79
CA LEU A 453 3.99 17.74 -18.67
C LEU A 453 3.59 16.93 -19.90
N GLY A 454 2.97 17.57 -20.89
CA GLY A 454 2.42 16.97 -22.08
C GLY A 454 0.99 16.48 -21.89
N GLY A 455 0.29 16.27 -23.01
CA GLY A 455 -1.04 15.68 -23.00
C GLY A 455 -2.16 16.57 -22.48
N GLY A 456 -1.94 17.89 -22.36
CA GLY A 456 -2.90 18.85 -21.80
C GLY A 456 -2.70 19.13 -20.31
N LYS A 457 -1.61 18.65 -19.72
CA LYS A 457 -1.33 18.74 -18.28
C LYS A 457 -0.19 19.70 -17.99
N ALA A 458 -0.40 20.56 -16.99
CA ALA A 458 0.61 21.47 -16.48
C ALA A 458 0.81 21.25 -14.97
N VAL A 459 2.02 21.51 -14.49
CA VAL A 459 2.31 21.58 -13.06
C VAL A 459 2.80 22.98 -12.74
N ILE A 460 2.24 23.52 -11.66
CA ILE A 460 2.47 24.86 -11.16
C ILE A 460 3.04 24.72 -9.76
N LEU A 461 4.20 25.32 -9.51
CA LEU A 461 4.80 25.42 -8.19
C LEU A 461 4.76 26.88 -7.77
N ILE A 462 4.17 27.14 -6.60
CA ILE A 462 4.08 28.46 -5.98
C ILE A 462 4.92 28.45 -4.72
N SER A 463 5.66 29.53 -4.50
CA SER A 463 6.43 29.77 -3.28
C SER A 463 6.01 31.10 -2.65
N PHE A 464 6.10 31.19 -1.32
CA PHE A 464 5.65 32.35 -0.55
C PHE A 464 6.73 32.88 0.39
N ALA A 465 6.94 34.19 0.40
CA ALA A 465 7.95 34.83 1.25
C ALA A 465 7.55 34.85 2.74
N GLU A 466 6.25 35.06 2.99
CA GLU A 466 5.66 35.34 4.30
C GLU A 466 4.27 34.69 4.41
N GLY A 467 3.81 34.44 5.65
CA GLY A 467 2.55 33.76 5.94
C GLY A 467 2.75 32.44 6.69
N ASP A 468 1.65 31.79 7.03
CA ASP A 468 1.61 30.41 7.52
C ASP A 468 1.05 29.47 6.42
N GLU A 469 1.04 28.17 6.71
CA GLU A 469 0.59 27.14 5.76
C GLU A 469 -0.86 27.36 5.31
N GLU A 470 -1.76 27.73 6.22
CA GLU A 470 -3.20 27.92 5.95
C GLU A 470 -3.46 29.17 5.10
N GLN A 471 -2.83 30.29 5.45
CA GLN A 471 -2.96 31.54 4.68
C GLN A 471 -2.40 31.39 3.26
N ASN A 472 -1.26 30.73 3.11
CA ASN A 472 -0.64 30.53 1.80
C ASN A 472 -1.43 29.53 0.95
N HIS A 473 -2.10 28.55 1.58
CA HIS A 473 -3.03 27.65 0.90
C HIS A 473 -4.25 28.39 0.34
N LEU A 474 -4.88 29.26 1.13
CA LEU A 474 -6.00 30.10 0.68
C LEU A 474 -5.59 31.05 -0.46
N ARG A 475 -4.38 31.62 -0.40
CA ARG A 475 -3.82 32.45 -1.49
C ARG A 475 -3.62 31.63 -2.77
N ALA A 476 -3.07 30.42 -2.66
CA ALA A 476 -2.92 29.52 -3.79
C ALA A 476 -4.28 29.18 -4.44
N LEU A 477 -5.30 28.87 -3.64
CA LEU A 477 -6.67 28.66 -4.11
C LEU A 477 -7.19 29.86 -4.90
N ALA A 478 -7.08 31.06 -4.35
CA ALA A 478 -7.56 32.28 -5.01
C ALA A 478 -6.85 32.55 -6.35
N VAL A 479 -5.53 32.34 -6.42
CA VAL A 479 -4.75 32.49 -7.66
C VAL A 479 -5.18 31.46 -8.70
N LEU A 480 -5.44 30.21 -8.30
CA LEU A 480 -5.91 29.17 -9.22
C LEU A 480 -7.32 29.43 -9.71
N GLU A 481 -8.23 29.93 -8.87
CA GLU A 481 -9.58 30.33 -9.33
C GLU A 481 -9.51 31.46 -10.37
N LEU A 482 -8.61 32.43 -10.18
CA LEU A 482 -8.36 33.49 -11.16
C LEU A 482 -7.79 32.93 -12.46
N LEU A 483 -6.88 31.95 -12.37
CA LEU A 483 -6.32 31.25 -13.53
C LEU A 483 -7.41 30.53 -14.33
N LEU A 484 -8.27 29.76 -13.67
CA LEU A 484 -9.38 29.05 -14.32
C LEU A 484 -10.32 30.04 -15.03
N LYS A 485 -10.73 31.13 -14.36
CA LYS A 485 -11.57 32.19 -14.95
C LYS A 485 -10.90 32.88 -16.13
N ALA A 486 -9.59 33.13 -16.08
CA ALA A 486 -8.85 33.72 -17.20
C ALA A 486 -8.80 32.77 -18.41
N MET A 487 -8.59 31.48 -18.16
CA MET A 487 -8.59 30.45 -19.22
C MET A 487 -9.96 30.28 -19.87
N GLU A 488 -11.03 30.29 -19.08
CA GLU A 488 -12.40 30.24 -19.57
C GLU A 488 -12.77 31.49 -20.39
N ARG A 489 -12.47 32.69 -19.86
CA ARG A 489 -12.88 33.96 -20.48
C ARG A 489 -12.10 34.27 -21.76
N GLU A 490 -10.78 34.17 -21.73
CA GLU A 490 -9.90 34.61 -22.82
C GLU A 490 -9.71 33.52 -23.88
N PHE A 491 -9.76 32.24 -23.48
CA PHE A 491 -9.47 31.11 -24.36
C PHE A 491 -10.64 30.13 -24.54
N LYS A 492 -11.76 30.28 -23.81
CA LYS A 492 -12.91 29.36 -23.83
C LYS A 492 -12.53 27.91 -23.53
N LEU A 493 -11.53 27.74 -22.66
CA LEU A 493 -11.04 26.44 -22.24
C LEU A 493 -11.46 26.19 -20.80
N SER A 494 -12.07 25.04 -20.57
CA SER A 494 -12.28 24.55 -19.22
C SER A 494 -10.98 23.89 -18.72
N VAL A 495 -10.62 24.24 -17.49
CA VAL A 495 -9.40 23.76 -16.83
C VAL A 495 -9.77 23.27 -15.44
N THR A 496 -9.28 22.10 -15.07
CA THR A 496 -9.44 21.56 -13.72
C THR A 496 -8.09 21.53 -13.04
N ALA A 497 -8.01 21.97 -11.77
CA ALA A 497 -6.77 22.07 -11.03
C ALA A 497 -6.86 21.33 -9.69
N GLY A 498 -5.95 20.40 -9.44
CA GLY A 498 -5.75 19.77 -8.14
C GLY A 498 -4.68 20.49 -7.33
N LEU A 499 -4.97 20.83 -6.08
CA LEU A 499 -4.10 21.57 -5.18
C LEU A 499 -3.59 20.68 -4.03
N GLY A 500 -2.26 20.62 -3.85
CA GLY A 500 -1.62 19.97 -2.71
C GLY A 500 -1.52 20.87 -1.47
N ARG A 501 -1.00 20.34 -0.36
CA ARG A 501 -0.82 21.13 0.88
C ARG A 501 0.41 22.04 0.81
N CYS A 502 0.40 23.09 1.62
CA CYS A 502 1.56 23.94 1.85
C CYS A 502 2.59 23.25 2.74
N TYR A 503 3.85 23.28 2.31
CA TYR A 503 4.97 22.80 3.12
C TYR A 503 6.06 23.85 3.24
N PRO A 504 6.65 24.04 4.43
CA PRO A 504 7.68 25.06 4.64
C PRO A 504 8.98 24.74 3.91
N ASP A 505 9.30 23.45 3.72
CA ASP A 505 10.57 22.97 3.19
C ASP A 505 10.48 22.47 1.76
N MET A 506 11.52 22.78 0.97
CA MET A 506 11.63 22.36 -0.43
C MET A 506 11.68 20.84 -0.60
N ALA A 507 12.16 20.12 0.43
CA ALA A 507 12.20 18.66 0.46
C ALA A 507 10.80 18.01 0.41
N ASP A 508 9.76 18.75 0.77
CA ASP A 508 8.38 18.27 0.80
C ASP A 508 7.57 18.66 -0.45
N ILE A 509 8.18 19.34 -1.43
CA ILE A 509 7.58 19.58 -2.76
C ILE A 509 7.03 18.29 -3.39
N PRO A 510 7.73 17.14 -3.35
CA PRO A 510 7.20 15.88 -3.87
C PRO A 510 5.90 15.43 -3.18
N LYS A 511 5.74 15.71 -1.88
CA LYS A 511 4.50 15.37 -1.14
C LYS A 511 3.35 16.25 -1.63
N SER A 512 3.57 17.55 -1.77
CA SER A 512 2.56 18.46 -2.33
C SER A 512 2.18 18.07 -3.76
N TYR A 513 3.15 17.60 -4.56
CA TYR A 513 2.90 17.16 -5.93
C TYR A 513 2.08 15.87 -6.01
N ASP A 514 2.41 14.86 -5.20
CA ASP A 514 1.61 13.63 -5.10
C ASP A 514 0.17 13.95 -4.67
N GLN A 515 0.02 14.87 -3.71
CA GLN A 515 -1.29 15.35 -3.26
C GLN A 515 -2.06 16.11 -4.34
N SER A 516 -1.40 16.97 -5.13
CA SER A 516 -2.04 17.71 -6.21
C SER A 516 -2.53 16.78 -7.32
N LEU A 517 -1.76 15.74 -7.65
CA LEU A 517 -2.18 14.69 -8.57
C LEU A 517 -3.37 13.89 -8.02
N LYS A 518 -3.36 13.53 -6.74
CA LYS A 518 -4.49 12.87 -6.08
C LYS A 518 -5.73 13.74 -6.09
N ALA A 519 -5.62 15.02 -5.74
CA ALA A 519 -6.73 15.95 -5.77
C ALA A 519 -7.32 16.12 -7.17
N LEU A 520 -6.48 16.16 -8.20
CA LEU A 520 -6.93 16.22 -9.60
C LEU A 520 -7.78 15.00 -10.00
N GLN A 521 -7.52 13.80 -9.45
CA GLN A 521 -8.36 12.62 -9.72
C GLN A 521 -9.80 12.76 -9.22
N TYR A 522 -10.04 13.60 -8.20
CA TYR A 522 -11.39 13.87 -7.68
C TYR A 522 -12.25 14.71 -8.62
N LYS A 523 -11.69 15.18 -9.75
CA LYS A 523 -12.47 15.65 -10.91
C LYS A 523 -13.58 14.68 -11.30
N LEU A 524 -13.34 13.37 -11.15
CA LEU A 524 -14.33 12.33 -11.41
C LEU A 524 -15.61 12.50 -10.57
N LEU A 525 -15.53 13.13 -9.38
CA LEU A 525 -16.64 13.35 -8.45
C LEU A 525 -17.22 14.77 -8.59
N PHE A 526 -16.35 15.78 -8.58
CA PHE A 526 -16.74 17.19 -8.54
C PHE A 526 -17.02 17.80 -9.92
N GLY A 527 -16.68 17.08 -10.99
CA GLY A 527 -16.79 17.55 -12.36
C GLY A 527 -15.56 18.35 -12.82
N SER A 528 -15.58 18.74 -14.08
CA SER A 528 -14.57 19.61 -14.67
C SER A 528 -14.79 21.07 -14.29
N ASP A 529 -13.79 21.92 -14.49
CA ASP A 529 -13.84 23.38 -14.29
C ASP A 529 -13.81 23.84 -12.81
N ALA A 530 -13.07 23.11 -11.97
CA ALA A 530 -12.96 23.42 -10.55
C ALA A 530 -11.51 23.35 -10.05
N VAL A 531 -11.25 24.11 -8.98
CA VAL A 531 -10.06 23.91 -8.15
C VAL A 531 -10.42 22.94 -7.03
N ILE A 532 -9.71 21.82 -6.94
CA ILE A 532 -9.96 20.76 -5.98
C ILE A 532 -8.79 20.71 -5.00
N SER A 533 -9.06 20.99 -3.73
CA SER A 533 -8.06 20.96 -2.67
C SER A 533 -7.96 19.59 -2.03
N ILE A 534 -6.73 19.11 -1.79
CA ILE A 534 -6.52 17.89 -1.01
C ILE A 534 -6.96 18.02 0.46
N GLU A 535 -7.11 19.25 0.97
CA GLU A 535 -7.61 19.49 2.33
C GLU A 535 -9.12 19.34 2.43
N ASP A 536 -9.84 19.63 1.36
CA ASP A 536 -11.30 19.50 1.28
C ASP A 536 -11.73 18.04 1.05
N ILE A 537 -10.79 17.19 0.64
CA ILE A 537 -11.02 15.77 0.40
C ILE A 537 -11.00 15.03 1.76
N SER A 538 -12.19 14.72 2.27
CA SER A 538 -12.36 13.83 3.42
C SER A 538 -11.85 12.42 3.09
N THR A 539 -10.97 11.87 3.92
CA THR A 539 -10.51 10.48 3.79
C THR A 539 -11.66 9.52 4.16
N SER A 540 -12.23 8.86 3.15
CA SER A 540 -13.24 7.81 3.36
C SER A 540 -12.69 6.70 4.27
N GLN A 541 -13.53 6.21 5.19
CA GLN A 541 -13.17 5.11 6.06
C GLN A 541 -13.39 3.78 5.31
N ASN A 542 -12.46 2.82 5.47
CA ASN A 542 -12.60 1.48 4.88
C ASN A 542 -13.96 0.81 5.18
N GLN A 543 -14.62 1.18 6.29
CA GLN A 543 -15.91 0.64 6.71
C GLN A 543 -17.06 0.95 5.72
N ASP A 544 -17.04 2.12 5.09
CA ASP A 544 -18.08 2.52 4.13
C ASP A 544 -17.95 1.74 2.81
N TYR A 545 -16.72 1.48 2.37
CA TYR A 545 -16.44 0.60 1.22
C TYR A 545 -17.02 -0.81 1.42
N TYR A 546 -16.76 -1.44 2.58
CA TYR A 546 -17.30 -2.78 2.86
C TYR A 546 -18.84 -2.81 2.90
N HIS A 547 -19.48 -1.76 3.42
CA HIS A 547 -20.94 -1.68 3.44
C HIS A 547 -21.53 -1.58 2.03
N ILE A 548 -20.91 -0.80 1.15
CA ILE A 548 -21.31 -0.65 -0.25
C ILE A 548 -21.08 -1.95 -1.03
N VAL A 549 -19.93 -2.62 -0.83
CA VAL A 549 -19.65 -3.94 -1.42
C VAL A 549 -20.71 -4.97 -1.01
N LYS A 550 -21.13 -4.97 0.26
CA LYS A 550 -22.19 -5.87 0.74
C LYS A 550 -23.54 -5.56 0.10
N LYS A 551 -23.88 -4.28 -0.10
CA LYS A 551 -25.09 -3.88 -0.84
C LYS A 551 -25.03 -4.32 -2.31
N ALA A 552 -23.86 -4.29 -2.93
CA ALA A 552 -23.65 -4.73 -4.31
C ALA A 552 -23.95 -6.23 -4.53
N GLU A 553 -23.98 -7.07 -3.48
CA GLU A 553 -24.44 -8.46 -3.56
C GLU A 553 -25.89 -8.55 -4.08
N ARG A 554 -26.75 -7.59 -3.74
CA ARG A 554 -28.15 -7.52 -4.21
C ARG A 554 -28.25 -7.35 -5.73
N ILE A 555 -27.27 -6.67 -6.34
CA ILE A 555 -27.19 -6.52 -7.79
C ILE A 555 -26.96 -7.89 -8.41
N THR A 556 -26.00 -8.66 -7.87
CA THR A 556 -25.72 -10.01 -8.38
C THR A 556 -26.91 -10.96 -8.20
N GLU A 557 -27.65 -10.87 -7.10
CA GLU A 557 -28.88 -11.67 -6.89
C GLU A 557 -30.01 -11.30 -7.87
N SER A 558 -30.23 -10.01 -8.11
CA SER A 558 -31.26 -9.53 -9.05
C SER A 558 -30.92 -9.89 -10.49
N LEU A 559 -29.62 -9.87 -10.82
CA LEU A 559 -29.09 -10.34 -12.10
C LEU A 559 -29.40 -11.84 -12.31
N LYS A 560 -29.32 -12.68 -11.26
CA LYS A 560 -29.77 -14.07 -11.33
C LYS A 560 -31.26 -14.18 -11.59
N GLN A 561 -32.08 -13.25 -11.13
CA GLN A 561 -33.52 -13.32 -11.35
C GLN A 561 -33.94 -12.76 -12.72
N SER A 562 -32.99 -12.22 -13.51
CA SER A 562 -33.25 -11.53 -14.78
C SER A 562 -34.19 -10.32 -14.61
N ASP A 563 -34.12 -9.66 -13.46
CA ASP A 563 -34.93 -8.47 -13.14
C ASP A 563 -34.15 -7.19 -13.49
N ASP A 564 -34.20 -6.81 -14.77
CA ASP A 564 -33.41 -5.70 -15.35
C ASP A 564 -33.68 -4.35 -14.67
N GLU A 565 -34.95 -4.08 -14.34
CA GLU A 565 -35.37 -2.85 -13.66
C GLU A 565 -34.74 -2.75 -12.26
N ARG A 566 -34.71 -3.85 -11.50
CA ARG A 566 -34.03 -3.87 -10.19
C ARG A 566 -32.52 -3.76 -10.30
N VAL A 567 -31.90 -4.37 -11.31
CA VAL A 567 -30.46 -4.25 -11.55
C VAL A 567 -30.08 -2.79 -11.78
N LYS A 568 -30.81 -2.08 -12.65
CA LYS A 568 -30.60 -0.64 -12.92
C LYS A 568 -30.75 0.20 -11.66
N LEU A 569 -31.81 -0.04 -10.89
CA LEU A 569 -32.07 0.69 -9.64
C LEU A 569 -30.92 0.48 -8.64
N TYR A 570 -30.49 -0.76 -8.40
CA TYR A 570 -29.44 -1.07 -7.44
C TYR A 570 -28.05 -0.58 -7.87
N VAL A 571 -27.75 -0.56 -9.17
CA VAL A 571 -26.52 0.07 -9.69
C VAL A 571 -26.54 1.57 -9.38
N LYS A 572 -27.65 2.25 -9.66
CA LYS A 572 -27.80 3.68 -9.37
C LYS A 572 -27.70 3.99 -7.88
N GLU A 573 -28.34 3.18 -7.03
CA GLU A 573 -28.23 3.30 -5.56
C GLU A 573 -26.79 3.07 -5.07
N MET A 574 -26.08 2.08 -5.64
CA MET A 574 -24.67 1.81 -5.28
C MET A 574 -23.77 3.00 -5.59
N PHE A 575 -23.89 3.61 -6.77
CA PHE A 575 -23.12 4.81 -7.12
C PHE A 575 -23.54 6.01 -6.26
N ALA A 576 -24.83 6.20 -5.99
CA ALA A 576 -25.29 7.26 -5.09
C ALA A 576 -24.73 7.12 -3.67
N ASP A 577 -24.73 5.90 -3.12
CA ASP A 577 -24.12 5.59 -1.82
C ASP A 577 -22.59 5.81 -1.84
N ALA A 578 -21.93 5.44 -2.93
CA ALA A 578 -20.48 5.64 -3.11
C ALA A 578 -20.09 7.12 -3.13
N LEU A 579 -20.87 7.94 -3.84
CA LEU A 579 -20.70 9.39 -3.88
C LEU A 579 -21.04 10.03 -2.52
N GLY A 580 -22.15 9.61 -1.90
CA GLY A 580 -22.58 10.11 -0.60
C GLY A 580 -21.63 9.76 0.56
N SER A 581 -20.82 8.71 0.39
CA SER A 581 -19.79 8.31 1.35
C SER A 581 -18.39 8.88 1.03
N ASN A 582 -18.28 9.77 0.04
CA ASN A 582 -17.02 10.35 -0.44
C ASN A 582 -15.94 9.29 -0.74
N LEU A 583 -16.32 8.16 -1.35
CA LEU A 583 -15.34 7.15 -1.78
C LEU A 583 -14.35 7.77 -2.77
N SER A 584 -13.08 7.37 -2.66
CA SER A 584 -12.07 7.83 -3.60
C SER A 584 -12.37 7.34 -5.03
N PRO A 585 -11.97 8.09 -6.07
CA PRO A 585 -12.16 7.68 -7.47
C PRO A 585 -11.61 6.27 -7.76
N ASP A 586 -10.47 5.91 -7.17
CA ASP A 586 -9.88 4.58 -7.30
C ASP A 586 -10.76 3.48 -6.71
N LEU A 587 -11.37 3.73 -5.54
CA LEU A 587 -12.29 2.79 -4.91
C LEU A 587 -13.59 2.63 -5.72
N ILE A 588 -14.08 3.69 -6.36
CA ILE A 588 -15.25 3.61 -7.26
C ILE A 588 -14.93 2.77 -8.49
N LYS A 589 -13.75 2.98 -9.11
CA LYS A 589 -13.28 2.16 -10.24
C LYS A 589 -13.09 0.69 -9.82
N GLN A 590 -12.50 0.45 -8.65
CA GLN A 590 -12.31 -0.88 -8.09
C GLN A 590 -13.64 -1.58 -7.82
N LEU A 591 -14.59 -0.91 -7.17
CA LEU A 591 -15.93 -1.42 -6.89
C LEU A 591 -16.66 -1.82 -8.18
N SER A 592 -16.55 -0.98 -9.21
CA SER A 592 -17.13 -1.23 -10.54
C SER A 592 -16.54 -2.49 -11.19
N PHE A 593 -15.22 -2.66 -11.11
CA PHE A 593 -14.55 -3.84 -11.64
C PHE A 593 -14.90 -5.10 -10.83
N GLU A 594 -14.94 -5.01 -9.51
CA GLU A 594 -15.31 -6.11 -8.61
C GLU A 594 -16.74 -6.60 -8.91
N LEU A 595 -17.69 -5.69 -9.11
CA LEU A 595 -19.07 -6.01 -9.47
C LEU A 595 -19.17 -6.73 -10.82
N ILE A 596 -18.46 -6.24 -11.84
CA ILE A 596 -18.43 -6.88 -13.17
C ILE A 596 -17.82 -8.28 -13.06
N MET A 597 -16.69 -8.43 -12.38
CA MET A 597 -16.01 -9.72 -12.25
C MET A 597 -16.85 -10.74 -11.47
N LYS A 598 -17.51 -10.32 -10.37
CA LYS A 598 -18.45 -11.19 -9.65
C LYS A 598 -19.65 -11.60 -10.53
N SER A 599 -20.16 -10.69 -11.36
CA SER A 599 -21.25 -10.98 -12.29
C SER A 599 -20.82 -11.98 -13.38
N LEU A 600 -19.58 -11.87 -13.89
CA LEU A 600 -18.99 -12.83 -14.83
C LEU A 600 -18.72 -14.20 -14.19
N GLN A 601 -18.25 -14.24 -12.95
CA GLN A 601 -18.13 -15.49 -12.21
C GLN A 601 -19.51 -16.13 -12.01
N MET A 602 -20.55 -15.35 -11.74
CA MET A 602 -21.91 -15.86 -11.53
C MET A 602 -22.45 -16.59 -12.77
N ILE A 603 -22.24 -16.04 -13.98
CA ILE A 603 -22.73 -16.69 -15.19
C ILE A 603 -22.01 -18.00 -15.52
N SER A 604 -20.77 -18.19 -15.04
CA SER A 604 -20.07 -19.47 -15.15
C SER A 604 -20.81 -20.60 -14.42
N PHE A 605 -21.43 -20.32 -13.27
CA PHE A 605 -22.27 -21.28 -12.53
C PHE A 605 -23.60 -21.58 -13.24
N ILE A 606 -24.04 -20.72 -14.15
CA ILE A 606 -25.22 -20.93 -15.02
C ILE A 606 -24.78 -21.67 -16.32
N GLY A 607 -23.49 -21.98 -16.45
CA GLY A 607 -22.84 -22.69 -17.55
C GLY A 607 -22.65 -21.83 -18.81
N ILE A 608 -22.82 -20.51 -18.72
CA ILE A 608 -22.47 -19.59 -19.81
C ILE A 608 -20.96 -19.47 -19.82
N ASP A 609 -20.33 -19.58 -20.99
CA ASP A 609 -18.89 -19.44 -21.10
C ASP A 609 -18.47 -17.99 -20.78
N PRO A 610 -17.69 -17.76 -19.72
CA PRO A 610 -17.21 -16.43 -19.38
C PRO A 610 -16.30 -15.85 -20.46
N GLU A 611 -15.55 -16.68 -21.19
CA GLU A 611 -14.58 -16.21 -22.19
C GLU A 611 -15.26 -15.54 -23.38
N GLU A 612 -16.38 -16.10 -23.85
CA GLU A 612 -17.18 -15.52 -24.94
C GLU A 612 -17.81 -14.18 -24.52
N THR A 613 -18.28 -14.10 -23.27
CA THR A 613 -18.85 -12.87 -22.71
C THR A 613 -17.77 -11.81 -22.45
N ILE A 614 -16.58 -12.19 -21.98
CA ILE A 614 -15.46 -11.26 -21.78
C ILE A 614 -14.98 -10.71 -23.14
N ALA A 615 -14.92 -11.56 -24.16
CA ALA A 615 -14.53 -11.15 -25.50
C ALA A 615 -15.50 -10.12 -26.11
N SER A 616 -16.81 -10.26 -25.88
CA SER A 616 -17.82 -9.31 -26.37
C SER A 616 -17.79 -7.96 -25.65
N LEU A 617 -17.35 -7.93 -24.39
CA LEU A 617 -17.27 -6.72 -23.57
C LEU A 617 -16.03 -5.84 -23.88
N GLY A 618 -15.05 -6.39 -24.60
CA GLY A 618 -13.82 -5.70 -24.99
C GLY A 618 -12.91 -5.36 -23.79
N ASN A 619 -12.01 -4.39 -23.96
CA ASN A 619 -11.07 -4.00 -22.90
C ASN A 619 -11.73 -3.07 -21.86
N LEU A 620 -12.59 -3.64 -21.02
CA LEU A 620 -13.34 -2.91 -19.99
C LEU A 620 -12.46 -2.14 -19.02
N HIS A 621 -11.32 -2.72 -18.63
CA HIS A 621 -10.36 -2.06 -17.74
C HIS A 621 -9.90 -0.73 -18.33
N GLN A 622 -9.52 -0.72 -19.62
CA GLN A 622 -9.11 0.50 -20.31
C GLN A 622 -10.25 1.52 -20.41
N ARG A 623 -11.48 1.07 -20.70
CA ARG A 623 -12.67 1.94 -20.81
C ARG A 623 -13.00 2.63 -19.49
N ILE A 624 -13.03 1.89 -18.38
CA ILE A 624 -13.33 2.44 -17.04
C ILE A 624 -12.19 3.34 -16.54
N THR A 625 -10.94 2.97 -16.82
CA THR A 625 -9.78 3.77 -16.40
C THR A 625 -9.76 5.12 -17.11
N ALA A 626 -10.16 5.15 -18.39
CA ALA A 626 -10.20 6.34 -19.23
C ALA A 626 -11.42 7.26 -19.01
N CYS A 627 -12.35 6.90 -18.12
CA CYS A 627 -13.47 7.77 -17.79
C CYS A 627 -13.03 8.93 -16.90
N ASP A 628 -13.41 10.14 -17.33
CA ASP A 628 -13.17 11.39 -16.59
C ASP A 628 -14.34 11.74 -15.66
N ASN A 629 -15.44 10.97 -15.70
CA ASN A 629 -16.68 11.26 -15.00
C ASN A 629 -17.36 9.99 -14.45
N TRP A 630 -17.95 10.05 -13.25
CA TRP A 630 -18.56 8.89 -12.61
C TRP A 630 -19.80 8.38 -13.34
N GLN A 631 -20.59 9.26 -13.97
CA GLN A 631 -21.77 8.87 -14.74
C GLN A 631 -21.40 8.02 -15.97
N ASP A 632 -20.20 8.19 -16.52
CA ASP A 632 -19.74 7.35 -17.63
C ASP A 632 -19.39 5.94 -17.14
N ILE A 633 -18.82 5.82 -15.94
CA ILE A 633 -18.57 4.52 -15.30
C ILE A 633 -19.90 3.84 -14.98
N GLU A 634 -20.88 4.55 -14.41
CA GLU A 634 -22.22 4.03 -14.15
C GLU A 634 -22.86 3.49 -15.43
N ARG A 635 -22.82 4.25 -16.53
CA ARG A 635 -23.33 3.82 -17.84
C ARG A 635 -22.62 2.58 -18.37
N ILE A 636 -21.29 2.51 -18.23
CA ILE A 636 -20.52 1.33 -18.64
C ILE A 636 -20.96 0.12 -17.81
N VAL A 637 -20.99 0.22 -16.48
CA VAL A 637 -21.39 -0.86 -15.58
C VAL A 637 -22.81 -1.33 -15.90
N ALA A 638 -23.76 -0.42 -16.06
CA ALA A 638 -25.13 -0.74 -16.44
C ALA A 638 -25.17 -1.50 -17.79
N SER A 639 -24.49 -1.00 -18.82
CA SER A 639 -24.47 -1.64 -20.15
C SER A 639 -23.84 -3.05 -20.15
N VAL A 640 -22.86 -3.30 -19.27
CA VAL A 640 -22.24 -4.61 -19.10
C VAL A 640 -23.21 -5.56 -18.42
N LEU A 641 -23.86 -5.12 -17.35
CA LEU A 641 -24.82 -5.94 -16.61
C LEU A 641 -26.08 -6.25 -17.44
N GLU A 642 -26.54 -5.31 -18.28
CA GLU A 642 -27.62 -5.54 -19.24
C GLU A 642 -27.27 -6.66 -20.25
N GLN A 643 -26.05 -6.64 -20.80
CA GLN A 643 -25.58 -7.70 -21.70
C GLN A 643 -25.52 -9.06 -20.99
N ILE A 644 -25.04 -9.08 -19.74
CA ILE A 644 -25.01 -10.29 -18.93
C ILE A 644 -26.44 -10.79 -18.67
N ALA A 645 -27.38 -9.91 -18.35
CA ALA A 645 -28.79 -10.25 -18.13
C ALA A 645 -29.44 -10.83 -19.40
N ALA A 646 -29.16 -10.24 -20.57
CA ALA A 646 -29.64 -10.73 -21.87
C ALA A 646 -29.14 -12.16 -22.15
N ASN A 647 -27.84 -12.43 -21.94
CA ASN A 647 -27.26 -13.76 -22.12
C ASN A 647 -27.89 -14.80 -21.16
N ILE A 648 -28.18 -14.40 -19.91
CA ILE A 648 -28.89 -15.25 -18.95
C ILE A 648 -30.32 -15.55 -19.43
N ALA A 649 -31.04 -14.54 -19.93
CA ALA A 649 -32.40 -14.68 -20.43
C ALA A 649 -32.48 -15.60 -21.67
N GLU A 650 -31.55 -15.44 -22.61
CA GLU A 650 -31.44 -16.30 -23.80
C GLU A 650 -31.09 -17.75 -23.44
N LYS A 651 -30.21 -17.95 -22.46
CA LYS A 651 -29.91 -19.30 -21.97
C LYS A 651 -31.09 -19.94 -21.22
N ARG A 652 -31.91 -19.13 -20.55
CA ARG A 652 -33.14 -19.60 -19.89
C ARG A 652 -34.23 -19.96 -20.89
N SER A 653 -34.38 -19.17 -21.96
CA SER A 653 -35.36 -19.47 -23.01
C SER A 653 -34.99 -20.73 -23.80
N SER A 654 -33.69 -20.95 -24.05
CA SER A 654 -33.18 -22.20 -24.65
C SER A 654 -33.28 -23.42 -23.71
N ARG A 655 -33.23 -23.22 -22.39
CA ARG A 655 -33.62 -24.24 -21.38
C ARG A 655 -35.10 -24.64 -21.44
N GLY A 656 -35.97 -23.92 -22.17
CA GLY A 656 -37.36 -24.29 -22.43
C GLY A 656 -37.55 -25.66 -23.11
N LYS A 657 -36.47 -26.31 -23.56
CA LYS A 657 -36.45 -27.73 -23.98
C LYS A 657 -36.42 -28.75 -22.81
N ASN A 658 -36.39 -28.33 -21.54
CA ASN A 658 -36.28 -29.19 -20.34
C ASN A 658 -37.61 -29.63 -19.67
N LYS A 659 -38.78 -29.49 -20.29
CA LYS A 659 -40.05 -29.96 -19.68
C LYS A 659 -40.02 -31.45 -19.26
N THR A 660 -39.22 -32.26 -19.95
CA THR A 660 -39.08 -33.69 -19.68
C THR A 660 -38.40 -33.97 -18.33
N VAL A 661 -37.41 -33.17 -17.93
CA VAL A 661 -36.67 -33.36 -16.66
C VAL A 661 -37.57 -33.02 -15.47
N ASP A 662 -38.27 -31.90 -15.54
CA ASP A 662 -39.17 -31.45 -14.48
C ASP A 662 -40.33 -32.45 -14.29
N SER A 663 -40.78 -33.07 -15.39
CA SER A 663 -41.78 -34.14 -15.35
C SER A 663 -41.23 -35.42 -14.70
N ILE A 664 -39.97 -35.80 -14.98
CA ILE A 664 -39.29 -36.92 -14.33
C ILE A 664 -39.13 -36.67 -12.82
N LEU A 665 -38.70 -35.46 -12.42
CA LEU A 665 -38.52 -35.11 -11.01
C LEU A 665 -39.85 -35.10 -10.25
N SER A 666 -40.91 -34.55 -10.85
CA SER A 666 -42.26 -34.55 -10.26
C SER A 666 -42.79 -35.98 -10.09
N TYR A 667 -42.59 -36.83 -11.11
CA TYR A 667 -42.98 -38.23 -11.04
C TYR A 667 -42.26 -38.99 -9.92
N ILE A 668 -40.97 -38.75 -9.70
CA ILE A 668 -40.23 -39.35 -8.58
C ILE A 668 -40.78 -38.87 -7.23
N GLN A 669 -41.15 -37.60 -7.11
CA GLN A 669 -41.75 -37.06 -5.88
C GLN A 669 -43.15 -37.62 -5.59
N GLU A 670 -43.91 -37.99 -6.60
CA GLU A 670 -45.23 -38.62 -6.41
C GLU A 670 -45.11 -40.12 -6.11
N HIS A 671 -44.13 -40.80 -6.73
CA HIS A 671 -44.00 -42.26 -6.72
C HIS A 671 -42.86 -42.81 -5.83
N TYR A 672 -42.19 -41.98 -5.02
CA TYR A 672 -41.04 -42.42 -4.22
C TYR A 672 -41.32 -43.62 -3.29
N HIS A 673 -42.58 -43.80 -2.87
CA HIS A 673 -43.02 -44.85 -1.95
C HIS A 673 -43.08 -46.23 -2.60
N GLU A 674 -42.96 -46.34 -3.92
CA GLU A 674 -42.98 -47.61 -4.64
C GLU A 674 -41.63 -48.33 -4.55
N SER A 675 -41.60 -49.57 -4.07
CA SER A 675 -40.34 -50.30 -3.85
C SER A 675 -39.52 -50.56 -5.12
N GLU A 676 -40.20 -50.68 -6.26
CA GLU A 676 -39.59 -51.05 -7.55
C GLU A 676 -39.12 -49.82 -8.37
N LEU A 677 -39.34 -48.59 -7.87
CA LEU A 677 -38.98 -47.36 -8.58
C LEU A 677 -37.49 -47.36 -8.96
N SER A 678 -37.25 -47.46 -10.28
CA SER A 678 -35.91 -47.66 -10.86
C SER A 678 -35.71 -46.81 -12.12
N LEU A 679 -34.45 -46.69 -12.55
CA LEU A 679 -34.13 -45.98 -13.79
C LEU A 679 -34.76 -46.63 -15.01
N ASP A 680 -34.91 -47.96 -15.03
CA ASP A 680 -35.54 -48.69 -16.12
C ASP A 680 -37.04 -48.39 -16.20
N GLN A 681 -37.73 -48.27 -15.06
CA GLN A 681 -39.13 -47.86 -15.03
C GLN A 681 -39.34 -46.41 -15.49
N LEU A 682 -38.43 -45.51 -15.13
CA LEU A 682 -38.45 -44.14 -15.64
C LEU A 682 -38.18 -44.11 -17.15
N ALA A 683 -37.26 -44.94 -17.63
CA ALA A 683 -36.96 -45.07 -19.06
C ALA A 683 -38.17 -45.51 -19.86
N ASP A 684 -38.87 -46.55 -19.39
CA ASP A 684 -40.09 -47.05 -20.02
C ASP A 684 -41.23 -46.03 -19.97
N LYS A 685 -41.41 -45.34 -18.82
CA LYS A 685 -42.50 -44.35 -18.62
C LYS A 685 -42.37 -43.11 -19.51
N PHE A 686 -41.13 -42.64 -19.71
CA PHE A 686 -40.84 -41.42 -20.44
C PHE A 686 -40.36 -41.68 -21.88
N GLU A 687 -40.37 -42.94 -22.33
CA GLU A 687 -39.90 -43.38 -23.65
C GLU A 687 -38.44 -42.96 -23.95
N LEU A 688 -37.57 -43.02 -22.94
CA LEU A 688 -36.16 -42.65 -23.01
C LEU A 688 -35.27 -43.85 -22.69
N SER A 689 -33.98 -43.79 -23.06
CA SER A 689 -33.04 -44.83 -22.65
C SER A 689 -32.56 -44.60 -21.20
N PRO A 690 -32.31 -45.67 -20.40
CA PRO A 690 -31.79 -45.54 -19.03
C PRO A 690 -30.47 -44.73 -18.94
N PRO A 691 -29.50 -44.88 -19.87
CA PRO A 691 -28.30 -44.05 -19.88
C PRO A 691 -28.58 -42.57 -20.13
N TYR A 692 -29.59 -42.25 -20.95
CA TYR A 692 -29.98 -40.87 -21.23
C TYR A 692 -30.64 -40.23 -20.01
N ILE A 693 -31.54 -40.94 -19.32
CA ILE A 693 -32.13 -40.45 -18.05
C ILE A 693 -31.04 -40.28 -16.98
N SER A 694 -30.13 -41.24 -16.81
CA SER A 694 -29.05 -41.15 -15.82
C SER A 694 -28.16 -39.92 -16.06
N LYS A 695 -27.80 -39.65 -17.32
CA LYS A 695 -27.03 -38.47 -17.71
C LYS A 695 -27.82 -37.18 -17.44
N LEU A 696 -29.05 -37.11 -17.93
CA LEU A 696 -29.96 -35.97 -17.79
C LEU A 696 -30.22 -35.64 -16.31
N PHE A 697 -30.40 -36.66 -15.48
CA PHE A 697 -30.65 -36.54 -14.05
C PHE A 697 -29.41 -36.01 -13.29
N LYS A 698 -28.23 -36.55 -13.62
CA LYS A 698 -26.95 -36.11 -13.02
C LYS A 698 -26.59 -34.69 -13.43
N GLU A 699 -26.88 -34.29 -14.66
CA GLU A 699 -26.64 -32.93 -15.15
C GLU A 699 -27.56 -31.90 -14.49
N HIS A 700 -28.78 -32.28 -14.11
CA HIS A 700 -29.77 -31.37 -13.51
C HIS A 700 -29.79 -31.33 -11.98
N THR A 701 -29.50 -32.45 -11.32
CA THR A 701 -29.54 -32.55 -9.85
C THR A 701 -28.15 -32.61 -9.20
N GLU A 702 -27.09 -32.66 -10.01
CA GLU A 702 -25.69 -32.93 -9.61
C GLU A 702 -25.51 -34.26 -8.84
N ARG A 703 -26.56 -35.08 -8.78
CA ARG A 703 -26.64 -36.32 -7.99
C ARG A 703 -27.08 -37.46 -8.90
N ASN A 704 -26.77 -38.69 -8.51
CA ASN A 704 -27.35 -39.85 -9.20
C ASN A 704 -28.77 -40.11 -8.69
N PHE A 705 -29.56 -40.82 -9.50
CA PHE A 705 -30.95 -41.16 -9.20
C PHE A 705 -31.14 -41.87 -7.84
N ILE A 706 -30.26 -42.80 -7.50
CA ILE A 706 -30.37 -43.60 -6.28
C ILE A 706 -30.18 -42.73 -5.03
N ASP A 707 -29.17 -41.88 -5.01
CA ASP A 707 -28.90 -40.98 -3.89
C ASP A 707 -30.02 -39.95 -3.69
N TYR A 708 -30.60 -39.47 -4.80
CA TYR A 708 -31.75 -38.56 -4.76
C TYR A 708 -33.02 -39.25 -4.25
N LEU A 709 -33.32 -40.47 -4.71
CA LEU A 709 -34.46 -41.24 -4.22
C LEU A 709 -34.33 -41.56 -2.73
N ILE A 710 -33.12 -41.93 -2.26
CA ILE A 710 -32.87 -42.16 -0.84
C ILE A 710 -33.16 -40.88 -0.04
N GLU A 711 -32.71 -39.72 -0.49
CA GLU A 711 -32.94 -38.46 0.20
C GLU A 711 -34.43 -38.13 0.35
N ILE A 712 -35.22 -38.29 -0.72
CA ILE A 712 -36.67 -38.10 -0.67
C ILE A 712 -37.32 -39.07 0.33
N ARG A 713 -36.98 -40.37 0.25
CA ARG A 713 -37.53 -41.38 1.16
C ARG A 713 -37.16 -41.12 2.61
N ILE A 714 -35.92 -40.68 2.89
CA ILE A 714 -35.49 -40.31 4.24
C ILE A 714 -36.22 -39.05 4.71
N ALA A 715 -36.38 -38.03 3.87
CA ALA A 715 -37.13 -36.82 4.21
C ALA A 715 -38.60 -37.13 4.55
N ALA A 716 -39.26 -37.97 3.73
CA ALA A 716 -40.63 -38.43 3.99
C ALA A 716 -40.71 -39.27 5.28
N SER A 717 -39.74 -40.16 5.51
CA SER A 717 -39.73 -41.02 6.71
C SER A 717 -39.61 -40.21 8.01
N LYS A 718 -38.93 -39.06 8.01
CA LYS A 718 -38.87 -38.16 9.17
C LYS A 718 -40.26 -37.64 9.56
N GLN A 719 -41.14 -37.42 8.59
CA GLN A 719 -42.52 -36.99 8.84
C GLN A 719 -43.34 -38.12 9.46
N PHE A 720 -43.26 -39.34 8.92
CA PHE A 720 -43.93 -40.53 9.47
C PHE A 720 -43.42 -40.91 10.88
N LEU A 721 -42.13 -40.67 11.16
CA LEU A 721 -41.56 -40.94 12.49
C LEU A 721 -42.08 -40.02 13.60
N HIS A 722 -42.78 -38.93 13.26
CA HIS A 722 -43.48 -38.09 14.24
C HIS A 722 -44.73 -38.77 14.82
N ASP A 723 -45.36 -39.68 14.07
CA ASP A 723 -46.43 -40.50 14.60
C ASP A 723 -45.83 -41.67 15.41
N ARG A 724 -46.11 -41.69 16.72
CA ARG A 724 -45.63 -42.72 17.64
C ARG A 724 -46.41 -44.03 17.56
N SER A 725 -47.56 -44.03 16.89
CA SER A 725 -48.36 -45.25 16.68
C SER A 725 -47.77 -46.15 15.58
N MET A 726 -46.99 -45.58 14.65
CA MET A 726 -46.33 -46.34 13.58
C MET A 726 -45.04 -47.01 14.08
N LYS A 727 -44.90 -48.31 13.84
CA LYS A 727 -43.63 -49.01 14.11
C LYS A 727 -42.61 -48.63 13.04
N VAL A 728 -41.32 -48.69 13.40
CA VAL A 728 -40.22 -48.34 12.47
C VAL A 728 -40.22 -49.21 11.21
N ASN A 729 -40.70 -50.46 11.31
CA ASN A 729 -40.90 -51.34 10.15
C ASN A 729 -41.99 -50.80 9.21
N ASP A 730 -43.12 -50.37 9.76
CA ASP A 730 -44.25 -49.82 8.99
C ASP A 730 -43.85 -48.51 8.29
N VAL A 731 -43.02 -47.69 8.94
CA VAL A 731 -42.44 -46.48 8.33
C VAL A 731 -41.51 -46.83 7.17
N ALA A 732 -40.67 -47.87 7.32
CA ALA A 732 -39.77 -48.30 6.26
C ALA A 732 -40.55 -48.76 5.03
N GLU A 733 -41.65 -49.51 5.23
CA GLU A 733 -42.53 -49.95 4.16
C GLU A 733 -43.27 -48.78 3.50
N ALA A 734 -43.80 -47.84 4.29
CA ALA A 734 -44.53 -46.67 3.81
C ALA A 734 -43.69 -45.73 2.92
N VAL A 735 -42.36 -45.72 3.08
CA VAL A 735 -41.45 -44.93 2.25
C VAL A 735 -40.73 -45.76 1.17
N GLY A 736 -41.19 -46.97 0.90
CA GLY A 736 -40.73 -47.78 -0.24
C GLY A 736 -39.48 -48.63 0.01
N TYR A 737 -39.15 -48.97 1.26
CA TYR A 737 -38.12 -49.96 1.56
C TYR A 737 -38.76 -51.33 1.85
N THR A 738 -38.39 -52.33 1.05
CA THR A 738 -38.79 -53.74 1.26
C THR A 738 -38.05 -54.41 2.43
N ASN A 739 -36.90 -53.87 2.82
CA ASN A 739 -36.10 -54.39 3.92
C ASN A 739 -35.80 -53.28 4.93
N THR A 740 -36.33 -53.42 6.14
CA THR A 740 -36.11 -52.49 7.25
C THR A 740 -34.62 -52.29 7.56
N ARG A 741 -33.77 -53.32 7.43
CA ARG A 741 -32.32 -53.16 7.67
C ARG A 741 -31.68 -52.19 6.68
N SER A 742 -32.12 -52.19 5.43
CA SER A 742 -31.64 -51.26 4.39
C SER A 742 -32.08 -49.83 4.71
N PHE A 743 -33.33 -49.66 5.15
CA PHE A 743 -33.84 -48.38 5.64
C PHE A 743 -33.05 -47.85 6.84
N LEU A 744 -32.83 -48.68 7.88
CA LEU A 744 -32.07 -48.28 9.07
C LEU A 744 -30.65 -47.81 8.73
N ARG A 745 -29.98 -48.51 7.81
CA ARG A 745 -28.64 -48.13 7.33
C ARG A 745 -28.67 -46.81 6.56
N ALA A 746 -29.62 -46.63 5.66
CA ALA A 746 -29.77 -45.40 4.88
C ALA A 746 -30.12 -44.20 5.77
N PHE A 747 -31.08 -44.37 6.69
CA PHE A 747 -31.50 -43.33 7.64
C PHE A 747 -30.36 -42.90 8.55
N LYS A 748 -29.60 -43.85 9.12
CA LYS A 748 -28.43 -43.54 9.94
C LYS A 748 -27.32 -42.84 9.15
N LYS A 749 -27.08 -43.28 7.91
CA LYS A 749 -26.10 -42.63 7.02
C LYS A 749 -26.47 -41.18 6.72
N TYR A 750 -27.75 -40.90 6.46
CA TYR A 750 -28.21 -39.57 6.05
C TYR A 750 -28.49 -38.60 7.21
N THR A 751 -28.84 -39.11 8.39
CA THR A 751 -29.24 -38.27 9.53
C THR A 751 -28.24 -38.28 10.68
N GLY A 752 -27.26 -39.19 10.66
CA GLY A 752 -26.36 -39.43 11.78
C GLY A 752 -26.97 -40.21 12.95
N LEU A 753 -28.29 -40.45 12.93
CA LEU A 753 -29.06 -41.06 14.02
C LEU A 753 -29.87 -42.24 13.52
N THR A 754 -30.19 -43.19 14.38
CA THR A 754 -31.20 -44.22 14.08
C THR A 754 -32.61 -43.61 14.13
N PRO A 755 -33.61 -44.19 13.42
CA PRO A 755 -35.00 -43.71 13.51
C PRO A 755 -35.55 -43.64 14.93
N THR A 756 -35.14 -44.56 15.80
CA THR A 756 -35.51 -44.59 17.22
C THR A 756 -34.90 -43.40 17.98
N GLU A 757 -33.58 -43.19 17.84
CA GLU A 757 -32.89 -42.05 18.45
C GLU A 757 -33.45 -40.71 17.94
N PHE A 758 -33.78 -40.61 16.65
CA PHE A 758 -34.40 -39.43 16.05
C PHE A 758 -35.79 -39.13 16.64
N ARG A 759 -36.58 -40.18 16.92
CA ARG A 759 -37.89 -40.07 17.57
C ARG A 759 -37.78 -39.62 19.03
N GLU A 760 -36.72 -40.01 19.73
CA GLU A 760 -36.47 -39.66 21.13
C GLU A 760 -35.92 -38.24 21.30
N GLN A 761 -35.01 -37.80 20.42
CA GLN A 761 -34.34 -36.51 20.51
C GLN A 761 -35.29 -35.31 20.37
N LYS A 762 -36.40 -35.45 19.62
CA LYS A 762 -37.40 -34.39 19.47
C LYS A 762 -38.28 -34.19 20.71
N THR A 763 -38.32 -35.17 21.63
CA THR A 763 -39.05 -35.10 22.91
C THR A 763 -38.33 -34.27 23.97
N LEU A 764 -37.03 -34.03 23.82
CA LEU A 764 -36.23 -33.23 24.76
C LEU A 764 -36.27 -31.72 24.44
N LYS A 765 -36.97 -31.32 23.38
CA LYS A 765 -37.14 -29.93 22.93
C LYS A 765 -38.60 -29.51 22.73
N SER A 766 -39.57 -30.31 23.17
CA SER A 766 -40.98 -29.94 23.34
C SER A 766 -41.31 -30.00 24.82
#